data_AF-A0A285BEE6-F1
#
_entry.id   AF-A0A285BEE6-F1
#
_cell.length_a   1.000
_cell.length_b   1.000
_cell.length_c   1.000
_cell.angle_alpha   90.00
_cell.angle_beta   90.00
_cell.angle_gamma   90.00
#
_symmetry.space_group_name_H-M   'P 1'
#
loop_
_entity.id
_entity.type
_entity.pdbx_description
1 polymer ?
#
loop_
_entity_poly.entity_id
_entity_poly.type
_entity_poly.pdbx_seq_one_letter_code
_entity_poly.pdbx_strand_id
1 'polypeptide(L)'
;MSHPKRLILAEFILIIIYILICSNILFGNPHVGLADNGDFWRVNRIVGIKDSSSYFYNSQRYFEYETKKIVKPEYFSTQIPVVKLSKVLSIHFEGTKKYDIHFLGLLYLLISSAGLFLLFDGLRRLLPQYFFILSAIIVFIFSDVGYISYYNSFFGEASLLSFLLLFFGGTIFIISLNKINIFTLSAITILALFFIGSKEANAPSGVFLSLFILTMLFFTKQKSKKVLILASFLIVLGFSFYCYKSIPKEIRMINQYQTITQGILKNSNNPKKDLIDIGIDPKFSVIANTTYYEANLPYKQDSYELINGFYKKFSYFNVLKYYLTHPKRFYEKLQITANNSYFIRPTYLGNYQFSDTKERFTFEKRYSLWSTLKREYAPRNLIFIFIYFILFSIFNIYELIRTYKLHDKRYFILACLVAFNAITAAVQFVVPLIGDGEADLDKHLFYYNVNSDIIFAISITYIIYNAAKLIKYIKSRSLFRNMIIKSVSIVLLLCLVFVPLSIRYINDNKPSHTIKINSFIKFGKYNNSPILWQVYYNDKNHIKLISYNVLIKKQFSIADPNNQNPERAIFGSNNWKTSILRDWLNNSNGFLSSFSVSERMLLVNYTHKSLVSTVDINKSDGGIRPHLWSDIPEDLIQNYQNAYYQIVSDRVWLPDAVDIEQIIKSHISLRKKDIYNVYTGYWLSMPYATSPSMVRFIDTDGFVYHKDAINKNLGIVPCIYLPSDIKIISGNGTYNHPFIVK
;
A
#
# COMPACT_ATOMS: atom_id res chain seq x y z
N MET A 1 -31.99 -36.13 -4.29
CA MET A 1 -31.62 -35.63 -5.65
C MET A 1 -32.34 -34.32 -5.99
N SER A 2 -32.09 -33.22 -5.25
CA SER A 2 -32.67 -31.88 -5.51
C SER A 2 -31.62 -30.75 -5.61
N HIS A 3 -30.33 -31.09 -5.77
CA HIS A 3 -29.22 -30.15 -5.62
C HIS A 3 -28.79 -29.27 -6.83
N PRO A 4 -29.05 -29.59 -8.11
CA PRO A 4 -28.43 -28.81 -9.20
C PRO A 4 -29.07 -27.42 -9.41
N LYS A 5 -30.40 -27.27 -9.26
CA LYS A 5 -31.09 -25.99 -9.45
C LYS A 5 -30.75 -24.94 -8.38
N ARG A 6 -30.60 -25.36 -7.11
CA ARG A 6 -30.29 -24.46 -5.98
C ARG A 6 -28.89 -23.85 -6.08
N LEU A 7 -27.93 -24.57 -6.65
CA LEU A 7 -26.56 -24.08 -6.77
C LEU A 7 -26.37 -23.09 -7.93
N ILE A 8 -27.11 -23.25 -9.04
CA ILE A 8 -27.09 -22.27 -10.15
C ILE A 8 -27.58 -20.91 -9.65
N LEU A 9 -28.64 -20.88 -8.83
CA LEU A 9 -29.15 -19.64 -8.25
C LEU A 9 -28.11 -18.92 -7.36
N ALA A 10 -27.23 -19.66 -6.68
CA ALA A 10 -26.22 -19.09 -5.79
C ALA A 10 -25.15 -18.28 -6.52
N GLU A 11 -24.73 -18.70 -7.72
CA GLU A 11 -23.75 -17.97 -8.55
C GLU A 11 -24.29 -16.61 -8.96
N PHE A 12 -25.54 -16.57 -9.43
CA PHE A 12 -26.21 -15.32 -9.78
C PHE A 12 -26.37 -14.40 -8.58
N ILE A 13 -26.75 -14.92 -7.42
CA ILE A 13 -26.88 -14.13 -6.18
C ILE A 13 -25.53 -13.50 -5.81
N LEU A 14 -24.44 -14.27 -5.81
CA LEU A 14 -23.11 -13.77 -5.47
C LEU A 14 -22.62 -12.67 -6.42
N ILE A 15 -22.89 -12.83 -7.73
CA ILE A 15 -22.54 -11.82 -8.73
C ILE A 15 -23.41 -10.56 -8.58
N ILE A 16 -24.70 -10.70 -8.29
CA ILE A 16 -25.58 -9.55 -8.01
C ILE A 16 -25.06 -8.79 -6.78
N ILE A 17 -24.69 -9.49 -5.71
CA ILE A 17 -24.10 -8.86 -4.52
C ILE A 17 -22.82 -8.09 -4.89
N TYR A 18 -21.90 -8.72 -5.63
CA TYR A 18 -20.67 -8.07 -6.09
C TYR A 18 -20.96 -6.81 -6.91
N ILE A 19 -21.86 -6.89 -7.89
CA ILE A 19 -22.24 -5.76 -8.75
C ILE A 19 -22.86 -4.64 -7.91
N LEU A 20 -23.76 -4.94 -6.98
CA LEU A 20 -24.42 -3.93 -6.14
C LEU A 20 -23.42 -3.19 -5.25
N ILE A 21 -22.50 -3.92 -4.60
CA ILE A 21 -21.45 -3.32 -3.76
C ILE A 21 -20.54 -2.42 -4.61
N CYS A 22 -20.00 -2.96 -5.71
CA CYS A 22 -19.09 -2.21 -6.56
C CYS A 22 -19.76 -1.00 -7.22
N SER A 23 -21.03 -1.12 -7.62
CA SER A 23 -21.81 -0.01 -8.16
C SER A 23 -22.05 1.08 -7.11
N ASN A 24 -22.32 0.70 -5.87
CA ASN A 24 -22.47 1.67 -4.78
C ASN A 24 -21.17 2.45 -4.53
N ILE A 25 -20.01 1.80 -4.64
CA ILE A 25 -18.70 2.45 -4.55
C ILE A 25 -18.50 3.40 -5.74
N LEU A 26 -18.58 2.88 -6.96
CA LEU A 26 -18.15 3.59 -8.17
C LEU A 26 -19.10 4.71 -8.60
N PHE A 27 -20.40 4.44 -8.51
CA PHE A 27 -21.45 5.31 -9.07
C PHE A 27 -22.33 5.95 -8.00
N GLY A 28 -22.12 5.58 -6.73
CA GLY A 28 -22.77 6.27 -5.62
C GLY A 28 -22.31 7.72 -5.48
N ASN A 29 -23.04 8.48 -4.66
CA ASN A 29 -22.69 9.84 -4.28
C ASN A 29 -22.11 9.81 -2.85
N PRO A 30 -20.91 10.36 -2.59
CA PRO A 30 -19.99 11.03 -3.52
C PRO A 30 -19.25 10.09 -4.49
N HIS A 31 -18.78 10.66 -5.61
CA HIS A 31 -18.01 9.93 -6.63
C HIS A 31 -16.70 9.40 -6.05
N VAL A 32 -16.38 8.13 -6.32
CA VAL A 32 -15.14 7.49 -5.87
C VAL A 32 -14.27 7.13 -7.07
N GLY A 33 -13.00 7.49 -7.00
CA GLY A 33 -11.94 7.09 -7.94
C GLY A 33 -10.57 7.17 -7.28
N LEU A 34 -9.51 7.25 -8.07
CA LEU A 34 -8.16 7.58 -7.58
C LEU A 34 -7.66 8.87 -8.26
N ALA A 35 -7.02 9.73 -7.48
CA ALA A 35 -6.32 10.90 -7.98
C ALA A 35 -5.17 10.51 -8.91
N ASP A 36 -4.84 11.39 -9.85
CA ASP A 36 -3.70 11.20 -10.76
C ASP A 36 -2.39 11.42 -10.00
N ASN A 37 -1.48 10.46 -10.05
CA ASN A 37 -0.14 10.60 -9.47
C ASN A 37 0.90 11.11 -10.50
N GLY A 38 0.46 11.48 -11.70
CA GLY A 38 1.32 11.80 -12.84
C GLY A 38 1.49 10.63 -13.82
N ASP A 39 0.69 9.57 -13.75
CA ASP A 39 0.75 8.43 -14.68
C ASP A 39 -0.36 8.46 -15.75
N PHE A 40 -1.41 9.28 -15.60
CA PHE A 40 -2.54 9.25 -16.54
C PHE A 40 -2.15 9.63 -17.97
N TRP A 41 -1.11 10.47 -18.15
CA TRP A 41 -0.62 10.89 -19.46
C TRP A 41 -0.28 9.71 -20.39
N ARG A 42 0.14 8.56 -19.82
CA ARG A 42 0.48 7.34 -20.55
C ARG A 42 -0.71 6.83 -21.39
N VAL A 43 -1.92 7.05 -20.89
CA VAL A 43 -3.18 6.65 -21.53
C VAL A 43 -3.84 7.85 -22.21
N ASN A 44 -3.98 8.96 -21.50
CA ASN A 44 -4.71 10.17 -21.90
C ASN A 44 -4.25 10.72 -23.25
N ARG A 45 -2.93 10.84 -23.46
CA ARG A 45 -2.34 11.36 -24.71
C ARG A 45 -2.67 10.48 -25.92
N ILE A 46 -2.80 9.17 -25.73
CA ILE A 46 -3.11 8.20 -26.80
C ILE A 46 -4.58 8.29 -27.22
N VAL A 47 -5.47 8.50 -26.25
CA VAL A 47 -6.93 8.51 -26.47
C VAL A 47 -7.51 9.91 -26.68
N GLY A 48 -6.68 10.95 -26.59
CA GLY A 48 -7.09 12.35 -26.75
C GLY A 48 -8.00 12.83 -25.62
N ILE A 49 -7.62 12.53 -24.38
CA ILE A 49 -8.20 13.08 -23.15
C ILE A 49 -7.13 13.96 -22.52
N LYS A 50 -7.52 15.12 -21.99
CA LYS A 50 -6.60 16.06 -21.37
C LYS A 50 -6.22 15.60 -19.96
N ASP A 51 -4.96 15.80 -19.59
CA ASP A 51 -4.45 15.45 -18.27
C ASP A 51 -5.06 16.30 -17.15
N SER A 52 -5.15 15.71 -15.96
CA SER A 52 -5.66 16.37 -14.77
C SER A 52 -4.71 17.49 -14.30
N SER A 53 -5.28 18.55 -13.72
CA SER A 53 -4.52 19.54 -12.95
C SER A 53 -4.48 19.22 -11.44
N SER A 54 -5.27 18.25 -10.98
CA SER A 54 -5.49 17.94 -9.55
C SER A 54 -4.67 16.72 -9.11
N TYR A 55 -3.35 16.79 -9.28
CA TYR A 55 -2.45 15.69 -8.92
C TYR A 55 -2.54 15.34 -7.43
N PHE A 56 -2.47 14.05 -7.12
CA PHE A 56 -2.40 13.40 -5.79
C PHE A 56 -3.61 13.59 -4.86
N TYR A 57 -4.30 14.74 -4.93
CA TYR A 57 -5.21 15.15 -3.88
C TYR A 57 -6.67 14.77 -4.09
N ASN A 58 -7.15 14.80 -5.33
CA ASN A 58 -8.56 14.63 -5.64
C ASN A 58 -8.76 13.75 -6.87
N SER A 59 -9.72 12.83 -6.78
CA SER A 59 -10.19 12.10 -7.95
C SER A 59 -11.02 13.04 -8.84
N GLN A 60 -11.18 12.66 -10.11
CA GLN A 60 -11.97 13.41 -11.07
C GLN A 60 -12.93 12.47 -11.80
N ARG A 61 -14.20 12.88 -11.88
CA ARG A 61 -15.18 12.20 -12.73
C ARG A 61 -15.10 12.65 -14.17
N TYR A 62 -15.06 13.96 -14.38
CA TYR A 62 -15.13 14.57 -15.70
C TYR A 62 -13.78 15.09 -16.16
N PHE A 63 -13.44 14.77 -17.41
CA PHE A 63 -12.23 15.22 -18.10
C PHE A 63 -12.59 15.95 -19.40
N GLU A 64 -11.70 16.81 -19.87
CA GLU A 64 -11.84 17.48 -21.16
C GLU A 64 -11.22 16.64 -22.28
N TYR A 65 -11.74 16.77 -23.51
CA TYR A 65 -11.11 16.17 -24.68
C TYR A 65 -9.95 17.04 -25.19
N GLU A 66 -8.87 16.41 -25.62
CA GLU A 66 -7.72 17.10 -26.21
C GLU A 66 -8.03 17.51 -27.66
N THR A 67 -7.83 18.80 -27.98
CA THR A 67 -8.09 19.34 -29.33
C THR A 67 -6.86 19.34 -30.23
N LYS A 68 -5.66 19.16 -29.67
CA LYS A 68 -4.40 19.08 -30.42
C LYS A 68 -4.13 17.66 -30.95
N LYS A 69 -3.39 17.57 -32.07
CA LYS A 69 -3.05 16.31 -32.74
C LYS A 69 -2.41 15.31 -31.77
N ILE A 70 -2.95 14.09 -31.77
CA ILE A 70 -2.41 12.91 -31.06
C ILE A 70 -0.95 12.71 -31.49
N VAL A 71 -0.01 12.90 -30.55
CA VAL A 71 1.41 12.54 -30.73
C VAL A 71 1.49 11.02 -30.94
N LYS A 72 2.45 10.54 -31.75
CA LYS A 72 2.66 9.10 -31.98
C LYS A 72 2.62 8.34 -30.64
N PRO A 73 1.90 7.20 -30.54
CA PRO A 73 1.81 6.46 -29.29
C PRO A 73 3.19 5.91 -28.91
N GLU A 74 3.75 6.40 -27.82
CA GLU A 74 5.02 5.90 -27.26
C GLU A 74 4.81 4.74 -26.28
N TYR A 75 3.58 4.51 -25.79
CA TYR A 75 3.23 3.54 -24.75
C TYR A 75 2.26 2.46 -25.27
N PHE A 76 2.53 1.18 -24.96
CA PHE A 76 1.70 0.05 -25.32
C PHE A 76 0.97 -0.52 -24.10
N SER A 77 -0.36 -0.67 -24.19
CA SER A 77 -1.14 -1.40 -23.19
C SER A 77 -2.46 -1.92 -23.78
N THR A 78 -2.90 -3.10 -23.33
CA THR A 78 -4.23 -3.68 -23.63
C THR A 78 -5.37 -2.96 -22.90
N GLN A 79 -5.05 -2.01 -22.02
CA GLN A 79 -5.99 -1.05 -21.45
C GLN A 79 -6.56 -0.09 -22.51
N ILE A 80 -5.75 0.29 -23.51
CA ILE A 80 -6.10 1.34 -24.47
C ILE A 80 -7.39 1.05 -25.24
N PRO A 81 -7.65 -0.16 -25.77
CA PRO A 81 -8.93 -0.50 -26.39
C PRO A 81 -10.14 -0.30 -25.46
N VAL A 82 -10.01 -0.64 -24.17
CA VAL A 82 -11.10 -0.48 -23.19
C VAL A 82 -11.39 1.01 -22.94
N VAL A 83 -10.34 1.82 -22.84
CA VAL A 83 -10.48 3.27 -22.67
C VAL A 83 -11.09 3.91 -23.92
N LYS A 84 -10.67 3.50 -25.12
CA LYS A 84 -11.30 3.97 -26.37
C LYS A 84 -12.78 3.62 -26.43
N LEU A 85 -13.16 2.40 -26.04
CA LEU A 85 -14.57 2.01 -25.96
C LEU A 85 -15.33 2.88 -24.94
N SER A 86 -14.77 3.11 -23.76
CA SER A 86 -15.38 3.99 -22.75
C SER A 86 -15.58 5.42 -23.27
N LYS A 87 -14.62 5.93 -24.07
CA LYS A 87 -14.72 7.25 -24.70
C LYS A 87 -15.87 7.30 -25.71
N VAL A 88 -16.03 6.27 -26.54
CA VAL A 88 -17.16 6.18 -27.48
C VAL A 88 -18.48 6.18 -26.71
N LEU A 89 -18.60 5.40 -25.64
CA LEU A 89 -19.80 5.38 -24.79
C LEU A 89 -20.05 6.75 -24.15
N SER A 90 -19.02 7.38 -23.59
CA SER A 90 -19.14 8.71 -22.99
C SER A 90 -19.58 9.75 -24.01
N ILE A 91 -19.05 9.74 -25.23
CA ILE A 91 -19.48 10.67 -26.29
C ILE A 91 -20.94 10.43 -26.66
N HIS A 92 -21.36 9.16 -26.73
CA HIS A 92 -22.73 8.81 -27.10
C HIS A 92 -23.76 9.29 -26.07
N PHE A 93 -23.47 9.17 -24.78
CA PHE A 93 -24.40 9.49 -23.69
C PHE A 93 -24.24 10.91 -23.10
N GLU A 94 -23.01 11.43 -22.99
CA GLU A 94 -22.70 12.75 -22.38
C GLU A 94 -22.38 13.84 -23.43
N GLY A 95 -22.26 13.46 -24.70
CA GLY A 95 -21.88 14.35 -25.79
C GLY A 95 -20.38 14.61 -25.89
N THR A 96 -20.01 15.55 -26.75
CA THR A 96 -18.60 15.79 -27.16
C THR A 96 -17.85 16.79 -26.29
N LYS A 97 -18.45 17.30 -25.21
CA LYS A 97 -17.85 18.36 -24.38
C LYS A 97 -16.93 17.81 -23.28
N LYS A 98 -17.29 16.68 -22.67
CA LYS A 98 -16.57 16.10 -21.53
C LYS A 98 -16.56 14.58 -21.63
N TYR A 99 -15.54 13.98 -21.04
CA TYR A 99 -15.42 12.54 -20.83
C TYR A 99 -15.79 12.20 -19.39
N ASP A 100 -16.72 11.27 -19.19
CA ASP A 100 -17.07 10.72 -17.87
C ASP A 100 -16.36 9.39 -17.64
N ILE A 101 -15.50 9.34 -16.62
CA ILE A 101 -14.73 8.14 -16.24
C ILE A 101 -15.63 6.98 -15.79
N HIS A 102 -16.89 7.24 -15.41
CA HIS A 102 -17.83 6.20 -14.99
C HIS A 102 -18.07 5.16 -16.09
N PHE A 103 -18.00 5.52 -17.37
CA PHE A 103 -18.11 4.54 -18.45
C PHE A 103 -16.93 3.56 -18.46
N LEU A 104 -15.73 4.01 -18.10
CA LEU A 104 -14.58 3.13 -17.94
C LEU A 104 -14.76 2.21 -16.73
N GLY A 105 -15.21 2.76 -15.59
CA GLY A 105 -15.51 2.00 -14.39
C GLY A 105 -16.58 0.92 -14.63
N LEU A 106 -17.61 1.24 -15.42
CA LEU A 106 -18.66 0.28 -15.82
C LEU A 106 -18.08 -0.86 -16.66
N LEU A 107 -17.23 -0.57 -17.65
CA LEU A 107 -16.62 -1.61 -18.48
C LEU A 107 -15.77 -2.57 -17.63
N TYR A 108 -14.96 -2.07 -16.70
CA TYR A 108 -14.20 -2.92 -15.79
C TYR A 108 -15.09 -3.73 -14.85
N LEU A 109 -16.17 -3.14 -14.35
CA LEU A 109 -17.15 -3.86 -13.55
C LEU A 109 -17.78 -5.02 -14.33
N LEU A 110 -18.15 -4.80 -15.60
CA LEU A 110 -18.71 -5.85 -16.47
C LEU A 110 -17.69 -6.96 -16.74
N ILE A 111 -16.45 -6.61 -17.09
CA ILE A 111 -15.38 -7.59 -17.37
C ILE A 111 -15.08 -8.44 -16.12
N SER A 112 -14.91 -7.81 -14.96
CA SER A 112 -14.65 -8.51 -13.70
C SER A 112 -15.83 -9.37 -13.26
N SER A 113 -17.07 -8.89 -13.44
CA SER A 113 -18.29 -9.66 -13.15
C SER A 113 -18.40 -10.90 -14.04
N ALA A 114 -18.09 -10.78 -15.34
CA ALA A 114 -18.04 -11.92 -16.25
C ALA A 114 -16.98 -12.94 -15.81
N GLY A 115 -15.80 -12.46 -15.39
CA GLY A 115 -14.73 -13.30 -14.86
C GLY A 115 -15.15 -14.06 -13.60
N LEU A 116 -15.73 -13.37 -12.63
CA LEU A 116 -16.22 -13.99 -11.39
C LEU A 116 -17.37 -14.96 -11.65
N PHE A 117 -18.27 -14.67 -12.61
CA PHE A 117 -19.35 -15.59 -12.96
C PHE A 117 -18.79 -16.91 -13.51
N LEU A 118 -17.84 -16.84 -14.46
CA LEU A 118 -17.17 -18.02 -15.00
C LEU A 118 -16.38 -18.78 -13.92
N LEU A 119 -15.73 -18.05 -13.01
CA LEU A 119 -15.04 -18.62 -11.86
C LEU A 119 -16.00 -19.43 -11.00
N PHE A 120 -17.13 -18.84 -10.62
CA PHE A 120 -18.12 -19.48 -9.75
C PHE A 120 -18.74 -20.71 -10.42
N ASP A 121 -19.12 -20.63 -11.69
CA ASP A 121 -19.63 -21.78 -12.45
C ASP A 121 -18.60 -22.91 -12.57
N GLY A 122 -17.34 -22.55 -12.85
CA GLY A 122 -16.24 -23.51 -12.87
C GLY A 122 -15.99 -24.16 -11.49
N LEU A 123 -15.98 -23.37 -10.42
CA LEU A 123 -15.81 -23.85 -9.03
C LEU A 123 -16.96 -24.75 -8.59
N ARG A 124 -18.20 -24.43 -8.92
CA ARG A 124 -19.35 -25.29 -8.59
C ARG A 124 -19.25 -26.65 -9.25
N ARG A 125 -18.77 -26.70 -10.50
CA ARG A 125 -18.61 -27.94 -11.28
C ARG A 125 -17.41 -28.77 -10.82
N LEU A 126 -16.29 -28.13 -10.47
CA LEU A 126 -15.05 -28.81 -10.09
C LEU A 126 -14.96 -29.10 -8.58
N LEU A 127 -15.35 -28.14 -7.75
CA LEU A 127 -15.11 -28.08 -6.32
C LEU A 127 -16.39 -27.72 -5.53
N PRO A 128 -17.52 -28.42 -5.72
CA PRO A 128 -18.82 -28.05 -5.14
C PRO A 128 -18.77 -27.96 -3.60
N GLN A 129 -17.90 -28.73 -2.95
CA GLN A 129 -17.73 -28.73 -1.50
C GLN A 129 -17.09 -27.45 -0.95
N TYR A 130 -16.30 -26.73 -1.77
CA TYR A 130 -15.62 -25.49 -1.39
C TYR A 130 -16.33 -24.25 -1.93
N PHE A 131 -17.22 -24.42 -2.91
CA PHE A 131 -17.85 -23.36 -3.68
C PHE A 131 -18.38 -22.20 -2.83
N PHE A 132 -19.27 -22.45 -1.87
CA PHE A 132 -19.91 -21.38 -1.11
C PHE A 132 -18.92 -20.54 -0.29
N ILE A 133 -17.98 -21.21 0.41
CA ILE A 133 -16.99 -20.54 1.26
C ILE A 133 -16.03 -19.74 0.39
N LEU A 134 -15.46 -20.38 -0.65
CA LEU A 134 -14.49 -19.74 -1.52
C LEU A 134 -15.08 -18.54 -2.26
N SER A 135 -16.25 -18.71 -2.87
CA SER A 135 -16.90 -17.64 -3.64
C SER A 135 -17.32 -16.47 -2.75
N ALA A 136 -17.82 -16.73 -1.53
CA ALA A 136 -18.15 -15.66 -0.59
C ALA A 136 -16.91 -14.85 -0.16
N ILE A 137 -15.78 -15.52 0.10
CA ILE A 137 -14.52 -14.86 0.46
C ILE A 137 -13.95 -14.06 -0.72
N ILE A 138 -14.03 -14.60 -1.94
CA ILE A 138 -13.63 -13.89 -3.16
C ILE A 138 -14.47 -12.64 -3.37
N VAL A 139 -15.80 -12.71 -3.24
CA VAL A 139 -16.67 -11.53 -3.31
C VAL A 139 -16.26 -10.52 -2.23
N PHE A 140 -16.12 -10.96 -0.97
CA PHE A 140 -15.74 -10.09 0.15
C PHE A 140 -14.43 -9.34 -0.09
N ILE A 141 -13.40 -10.02 -0.60
CA ILE A 141 -12.08 -9.43 -0.88
C ILE A 141 -12.15 -8.48 -2.07
N PHE A 142 -12.67 -8.93 -3.21
CA PHE A 142 -12.58 -8.18 -4.47
C PHE A 142 -13.66 -7.12 -4.64
N SER A 143 -14.68 -7.07 -3.77
CA SER A 143 -15.59 -5.93 -3.66
C SER A 143 -15.08 -4.82 -2.74
N ASP A 144 -13.88 -4.95 -2.16
CA ASP A 144 -13.30 -3.93 -1.29
C ASP A 144 -12.90 -2.68 -2.07
N VAL A 145 -13.15 -1.50 -1.49
CA VAL A 145 -12.83 -0.20 -2.13
C VAL A 145 -11.35 -0.05 -2.47
N GLY A 146 -10.45 -0.71 -1.75
CA GLY A 146 -9.03 -0.75 -2.05
C GLY A 146 -8.76 -1.23 -3.48
N TYR A 147 -9.52 -2.23 -3.94
CA TYR A 147 -9.46 -2.72 -5.32
C TYR A 147 -10.33 -1.91 -6.27
N ILE A 148 -11.57 -1.65 -5.87
CA ILE A 148 -12.59 -1.11 -6.78
C ILE A 148 -12.33 0.36 -7.14
N SER A 149 -11.74 1.17 -6.25
CA SER A 149 -11.46 2.59 -6.54
C SER A 149 -10.56 2.82 -7.77
N TYR A 150 -9.75 1.84 -8.17
CA TYR A 150 -8.98 1.90 -9.41
C TYR A 150 -9.84 1.94 -10.68
N TYR A 151 -11.06 1.41 -10.66
CA TYR A 151 -11.90 1.31 -11.87
C TYR A 151 -12.30 2.67 -12.43
N ASN A 152 -12.46 3.67 -11.57
CA ASN A 152 -12.66 5.08 -11.94
C ASN A 152 -11.31 5.83 -11.97
N SER A 153 -10.33 5.28 -12.69
CA SER A 153 -9.01 5.90 -12.90
C SER A 153 -8.38 5.37 -14.19
N PHE A 154 -7.35 6.06 -14.69
CA PHE A 154 -6.58 5.59 -15.84
C PHE A 154 -5.39 4.68 -15.46
N PHE A 155 -5.31 4.21 -14.21
CA PHE A 155 -4.31 3.25 -13.78
C PHE A 155 -4.48 1.88 -14.46
N GLY A 156 -3.37 1.25 -14.84
CA GLY A 156 -3.35 -0.08 -15.46
C GLY A 156 -3.81 -1.20 -14.52
N GLU A 157 -3.81 -0.95 -13.21
CA GLU A 157 -4.24 -1.83 -12.12
C GLU A 157 -5.71 -2.26 -12.28
N ALA A 158 -6.59 -1.37 -12.74
CA ALA A 158 -7.99 -1.70 -13.01
C ALA A 158 -8.14 -2.72 -14.14
N SER A 159 -7.38 -2.50 -15.23
CA SER A 159 -7.31 -3.42 -16.36
C SER A 159 -6.71 -4.76 -15.93
N LEU A 160 -5.64 -4.72 -15.14
CA LEU A 160 -4.96 -5.90 -14.61
C LEU A 160 -5.93 -6.76 -13.79
N LEU A 161 -6.62 -6.18 -12.79
CA LEU A 161 -7.56 -6.92 -11.94
C LEU A 161 -8.70 -7.51 -12.79
N SER A 162 -9.30 -6.70 -13.66
CA SER A 162 -10.43 -7.13 -14.49
C SER A 162 -10.07 -8.32 -15.38
N PHE A 163 -8.95 -8.25 -16.11
CA PHE A 163 -8.53 -9.31 -17.02
C PHE A 163 -7.90 -10.51 -16.30
N LEU A 164 -7.30 -10.32 -15.13
CA LEU A 164 -6.82 -11.45 -14.31
C LEU A 164 -7.99 -12.27 -13.77
N LEU A 165 -9.04 -11.64 -13.23
CA LEU A 165 -10.25 -12.34 -12.79
C LEU A 165 -10.93 -13.06 -13.95
N LEU A 166 -11.01 -12.42 -15.12
CA LEU A 166 -11.54 -13.05 -16.33
C LEU A 166 -10.67 -14.22 -16.80
N PHE A 167 -9.35 -14.09 -16.75
CA PHE A 167 -8.42 -15.17 -17.09
C PHE A 167 -8.57 -16.37 -16.14
N PHE A 168 -8.53 -16.18 -14.82
CA PHE A 168 -8.71 -17.27 -13.86
C PHE A 168 -10.09 -17.91 -13.99
N GLY A 169 -11.15 -17.09 -14.04
CA GLY A 169 -12.52 -17.58 -14.15
C GLY A 169 -12.77 -18.36 -15.44
N GLY A 170 -12.38 -17.80 -16.59
CA GLY A 170 -12.49 -18.45 -17.88
C GLY A 170 -11.68 -19.76 -17.96
N THR A 171 -10.47 -19.77 -17.40
CA THR A 171 -9.62 -20.96 -17.37
C THR A 171 -10.21 -22.06 -16.49
N ILE A 172 -10.68 -21.73 -15.29
CA ILE A 172 -11.31 -22.69 -14.37
C ILE A 172 -12.62 -23.23 -14.97
N PHE A 173 -13.41 -22.37 -15.60
CA PHE A 173 -14.61 -22.79 -16.34
C PHE A 173 -14.25 -23.78 -17.46
N ILE A 174 -13.25 -23.48 -18.29
CA ILE A 174 -12.82 -24.39 -19.38
C ILE A 174 -12.30 -25.73 -18.83
N ILE A 175 -11.52 -25.72 -17.74
CA ILE A 175 -11.08 -26.94 -17.05
C ILE A 175 -12.30 -27.78 -16.61
N SER A 176 -13.36 -27.12 -16.12
CA SER A 176 -14.59 -27.78 -15.69
C SER A 176 -15.34 -28.48 -16.83
N LEU A 177 -15.28 -27.93 -18.04
CA LEU A 177 -15.91 -28.51 -19.23
C LEU A 177 -15.20 -29.77 -19.73
N ASN A 178 -13.95 -30.01 -19.30
CA ASN A 178 -13.11 -31.11 -19.75
C ASN A 178 -12.98 -31.19 -21.29
N LYS A 179 -13.05 -30.04 -21.98
CA LYS A 179 -13.01 -29.95 -23.43
C LYS A 179 -11.95 -28.95 -23.84
N ILE A 180 -10.87 -29.44 -24.46
CA ILE A 180 -9.92 -28.61 -25.19
C ILE A 180 -10.21 -28.73 -26.67
N ASN A 181 -10.55 -27.60 -27.29
CA ASN A 181 -10.65 -27.38 -28.72
C ASN A 181 -10.06 -26.00 -29.08
N ILE A 182 -10.05 -25.68 -30.37
CA ILE A 182 -9.53 -24.41 -30.87
C ILE A 182 -10.18 -23.20 -30.18
N PHE A 183 -11.51 -23.20 -30.01
CA PHE A 183 -12.22 -22.08 -29.39
C PHE A 183 -11.81 -21.84 -27.94
N THR A 184 -11.77 -22.90 -27.13
CA THR A 184 -11.38 -22.79 -25.71
C THR A 184 -9.93 -22.34 -25.55
N LEU A 185 -9.03 -22.81 -26.41
CA LEU A 185 -7.63 -22.47 -26.32
C LEU A 185 -7.34 -21.06 -26.86
N SER A 186 -8.00 -20.66 -27.95
CA SER A 186 -7.97 -19.28 -28.44
C SER A 186 -8.52 -18.32 -27.38
N ALA A 187 -9.61 -18.69 -26.68
CA ALA A 187 -10.14 -17.88 -25.59
C ALA A 187 -9.12 -17.71 -24.46
N ILE A 188 -8.52 -18.79 -23.94
CA ILE A 188 -7.47 -18.71 -22.91
C ILE A 188 -6.29 -17.86 -23.38
N THR A 189 -5.88 -18.03 -24.64
CA THR A 189 -4.76 -17.27 -25.22
C THR A 189 -5.09 -15.78 -25.27
N ILE A 190 -6.26 -15.38 -25.78
CA ILE A 190 -6.67 -13.98 -25.84
C ILE A 190 -6.76 -13.37 -24.44
N LEU A 191 -7.35 -14.09 -23.48
CA LEU A 191 -7.43 -13.64 -22.09
C LEU A 191 -6.04 -13.44 -21.47
N ALA A 192 -5.11 -14.37 -21.74
CA ALA A 192 -3.71 -14.27 -21.31
C ALA A 192 -3.02 -13.04 -21.91
N LEU A 193 -3.22 -12.75 -23.20
CA LEU A 193 -2.65 -11.57 -23.86
C LEU A 193 -3.19 -10.27 -23.26
N PHE A 194 -4.51 -10.17 -23.05
CA PHE A 194 -5.12 -8.99 -22.43
C PHE A 194 -4.59 -8.77 -21.01
N PHE A 195 -4.47 -9.83 -20.21
CA PHE A 195 -3.94 -9.75 -18.85
C PHE A 195 -2.44 -9.35 -18.82
N ILE A 196 -1.58 -9.96 -19.64
CA ILE A 196 -0.15 -9.62 -19.71
C ILE A 196 0.03 -8.17 -20.19
N GLY A 197 -0.75 -7.74 -21.17
CA GLY A 197 -0.61 -6.42 -21.76
C GLY A 197 -1.21 -5.28 -20.93
N SER A 198 -1.88 -5.56 -19.81
CA SER A 198 -2.54 -4.52 -19.01
C SER A 198 -1.54 -3.50 -18.45
N LYS A 199 -0.34 -3.97 -18.08
CA LYS A 199 0.73 -3.15 -17.53
C LYS A 199 2.09 -3.77 -17.85
N GLU A 200 3.09 -2.94 -18.14
CA GLU A 200 4.44 -3.38 -18.51
C GLU A 200 5.09 -4.30 -17.45
N ALA A 201 4.80 -4.05 -16.16
CA ALA A 201 5.27 -4.84 -15.02
C ALA A 201 4.75 -6.30 -15.02
N ASN A 202 3.74 -6.62 -15.83
CA ASN A 202 3.19 -7.99 -15.95
C ASN A 202 3.99 -8.86 -16.92
N ALA A 203 4.90 -8.28 -17.71
CA ALA A 203 5.66 -9.03 -18.72
C ALA A 203 6.39 -10.26 -18.13
N PRO A 204 7.09 -10.19 -16.97
CA PRO A 204 7.71 -11.37 -16.35
C PRO A 204 6.71 -12.50 -16.03
N SER A 205 5.51 -12.14 -15.58
CA SER A 205 4.44 -13.11 -15.29
C SER A 205 3.96 -13.83 -16.55
N GLY A 206 4.08 -13.21 -17.72
CA GLY A 206 3.76 -13.82 -19.00
C GLY A 206 4.61 -15.06 -19.34
N VAL A 207 5.85 -15.11 -18.86
CA VAL A 207 6.72 -16.29 -19.01
C VAL A 207 6.12 -17.47 -18.23
N PHE A 208 5.78 -17.28 -16.95
CA PHE A 208 5.17 -18.32 -16.13
C PHE A 208 3.78 -18.71 -16.64
N LEU A 209 3.03 -17.75 -17.18
CA LEU A 209 1.73 -18.01 -17.78
C LEU A 209 1.84 -18.89 -19.03
N SER A 210 2.87 -18.66 -19.86
CA SER A 210 3.14 -19.52 -21.02
C SER A 210 3.47 -20.96 -20.58
N LEU A 211 4.25 -21.13 -19.52
CA LEU A 211 4.55 -22.45 -18.95
C LEU A 211 3.29 -23.14 -18.40
N PHE A 212 2.38 -22.39 -17.77
CA PHE A 212 1.08 -22.91 -17.38
C PHE A 212 0.29 -23.43 -18.58
N ILE A 213 0.26 -22.70 -19.71
CA ILE A 213 -0.42 -23.15 -20.94
C ILE A 213 0.15 -24.49 -21.44
N LEU A 214 1.46 -24.72 -21.35
CA LEU A 214 2.08 -26.00 -21.72
C LEU A 214 1.55 -27.19 -20.89
N THR A 215 1.11 -26.96 -19.65
CA THR A 215 0.52 -28.03 -18.82
C THR A 215 -0.79 -28.58 -19.42
N MET A 216 -1.43 -27.85 -20.32
CA MET A 216 -2.61 -28.33 -21.06
C MET A 216 -2.30 -29.51 -21.98
N LEU A 217 -1.03 -29.79 -22.29
CA LEU A 217 -0.63 -30.99 -23.03
C LEU A 217 -1.06 -32.28 -22.32
N PHE A 218 -1.19 -32.27 -20.99
CA PHE A 218 -1.68 -33.42 -20.22
C PHE A 218 -3.17 -33.74 -20.48
N PHE A 219 -3.97 -32.78 -20.94
CA PHE A 219 -5.39 -33.00 -21.28
C PHE A 219 -5.60 -33.81 -22.55
N THR A 220 -4.64 -33.86 -23.48
CA THR A 220 -4.89 -34.39 -24.82
C THR A 220 -3.78 -35.29 -25.35
N LYS A 221 -4.17 -36.38 -26.00
CA LYS A 221 -3.26 -37.23 -26.80
C LYS A 221 -3.24 -36.86 -28.29
N GLN A 222 -4.21 -36.06 -28.76
CA GLN A 222 -4.37 -35.72 -30.18
C GLN A 222 -3.29 -34.73 -30.66
N LYS A 223 -2.60 -35.07 -31.75
CA LYS A 223 -1.50 -34.25 -32.32
C LYS A 223 -1.93 -32.83 -32.67
N SER A 224 -3.08 -32.65 -33.31
CA SER A 224 -3.61 -31.33 -33.69
C SER A 224 -3.77 -30.39 -32.49
N LYS A 225 -4.34 -30.90 -31.39
CA LYS A 225 -4.48 -30.12 -30.14
C LYS A 225 -3.14 -29.78 -29.49
N LYS A 226 -2.14 -30.66 -29.58
CA LYS A 226 -0.78 -30.38 -29.09
C LYS A 226 -0.14 -29.23 -29.87
N VAL A 227 -0.28 -29.21 -31.20
CA VAL A 227 0.20 -28.12 -32.05
C VAL A 227 -0.43 -26.80 -31.64
N LEU A 228 -1.75 -26.78 -31.42
CA LEU A 228 -2.43 -25.57 -30.96
C LEU A 228 -1.91 -25.09 -29.60
N ILE A 229 -1.69 -26.00 -28.64
CA ILE A 229 -1.15 -25.65 -27.31
C ILE A 229 0.26 -25.05 -27.43
N LEU A 230 1.12 -25.64 -28.26
CA LEU A 230 2.46 -25.11 -28.53
C LEU A 230 2.41 -23.73 -29.21
N ALA A 231 1.48 -23.53 -30.14
CA ALA A 231 1.28 -22.23 -30.77
C ALA A 231 0.84 -21.17 -29.73
N SER A 232 -0.13 -21.49 -28.87
CA SER A 232 -0.56 -20.62 -27.77
C SER A 232 0.59 -20.29 -26.81
N PHE A 233 1.40 -21.27 -26.45
CA PHE A 233 2.61 -21.07 -25.65
C PHE A 233 3.56 -20.06 -26.30
N LEU A 234 3.90 -20.24 -27.58
CA LEU A 234 4.80 -19.35 -28.30
C LEU A 234 4.23 -17.95 -28.48
N ILE A 235 2.93 -17.83 -28.73
CA ILE A 235 2.24 -16.53 -28.86
C ILE A 235 2.31 -15.77 -27.54
N VAL A 236 1.97 -16.41 -26.41
CA VAL A 236 1.98 -15.77 -25.09
C VAL A 236 3.40 -15.39 -24.68
N LEU A 237 4.39 -16.27 -24.91
CA LEU A 237 5.79 -15.99 -24.64
C LEU A 237 6.33 -14.83 -25.50
N GLY A 238 6.06 -14.86 -26.80
CA GLY A 238 6.44 -13.80 -27.72
C GLY A 238 5.80 -12.46 -27.39
N PHE A 239 4.54 -12.47 -26.97
CA PHE A 239 3.82 -11.27 -26.54
C PHE A 239 4.38 -10.70 -25.23
N SER A 240 4.72 -11.55 -24.27
CA SER A 240 5.42 -11.14 -23.04
C SER A 240 6.73 -10.40 -23.35
N PHE A 241 7.53 -10.92 -24.27
CA PHE A 241 8.76 -10.26 -24.72
C PHE A 241 8.49 -8.96 -25.48
N TYR A 242 7.43 -8.91 -26.29
CA TYR A 242 6.99 -7.70 -26.99
C TYR A 242 6.58 -6.61 -25.99
N CYS A 243 5.80 -6.93 -24.95
CA CYS A 243 5.44 -5.99 -23.90
C CYS A 243 6.67 -5.40 -23.22
N TYR A 244 7.65 -6.23 -22.87
CA TYR A 244 8.91 -5.77 -22.27
C TYR A 244 9.70 -4.86 -23.22
N LYS A 245 9.76 -5.18 -24.51
CA LYS A 245 10.45 -4.35 -25.51
C LYS A 245 9.72 -3.04 -25.82
N SER A 246 8.41 -2.99 -25.62
CA SER A 246 7.58 -1.83 -25.93
C SER A 246 7.59 -0.75 -24.85
N ILE A 247 8.35 -0.95 -23.76
CA ILE A 247 8.50 0.04 -22.68
C ILE A 247 9.15 1.31 -23.25
N PRO A 248 8.51 2.50 -23.12
CA PRO A 248 9.06 3.76 -23.58
C PRO A 248 10.43 4.06 -22.99
N LYS A 249 11.25 4.80 -23.75
CA LYS A 249 12.60 5.20 -23.30
C LYS A 249 12.56 5.99 -21.98
N GLU A 250 11.61 6.91 -21.85
CA GLU A 250 11.45 7.74 -20.66
C GLU A 250 11.12 6.90 -19.41
N ILE A 251 10.13 5.99 -19.50
CA ILE A 251 9.77 5.08 -18.41
C ILE A 251 10.97 4.19 -18.04
N ARG A 252 11.70 3.68 -19.03
CA ARG A 252 12.91 2.91 -18.77
C ARG A 252 13.97 3.71 -18.01
N MET A 253 14.19 4.98 -18.37
CA MET A 253 15.14 5.85 -17.66
C MET A 253 14.69 6.11 -16.22
N ILE A 254 13.40 6.38 -16.00
CA ILE A 254 12.82 6.52 -14.65
C ILE A 254 13.12 5.28 -13.81
N ASN A 255 12.72 4.09 -14.28
CA ASN A 255 12.90 2.83 -13.57
C ASN A 255 14.38 2.54 -13.27
N GLN A 256 15.27 2.75 -14.25
CA GLN A 256 16.71 2.56 -14.09
C GLN A 256 17.31 3.52 -13.04
N TYR A 257 16.89 4.78 -13.05
CA TYR A 257 17.33 5.76 -12.08
C TYR A 257 16.92 5.34 -10.66
N GLN A 258 15.63 5.09 -10.44
CA GLN A 258 15.08 4.77 -9.13
C GLN A 258 15.60 3.43 -8.58
N THR A 259 15.76 2.40 -9.43
CA THR A 259 16.39 1.12 -9.05
C THR A 259 17.73 1.31 -8.34
N ILE A 260 18.56 2.25 -8.83
CA ILE A 260 19.88 2.49 -8.26
C ILE A 260 19.78 3.49 -7.10
N THR A 261 19.16 4.66 -7.29
CA THR A 261 19.20 5.75 -6.30
C THR A 261 18.28 5.52 -5.10
N GLN A 262 17.10 4.93 -5.32
CA GLN A 262 16.10 4.59 -4.29
C GLN A 262 16.20 3.12 -3.85
N GLY A 263 16.77 2.24 -4.66
CA GLY A 263 17.06 0.85 -4.29
C GLY A 263 18.43 0.70 -3.66
N ILE A 264 19.46 0.51 -4.48
CA ILE A 264 20.82 0.11 -4.05
C ILE A 264 21.48 1.16 -3.14
N LEU A 265 21.50 2.43 -3.57
CA LEU A 265 22.23 3.49 -2.88
C LEU A 265 21.49 4.06 -1.67
N LYS A 266 20.16 3.89 -1.62
CA LYS A 266 19.36 4.46 -0.54
C LYS A 266 19.76 3.83 0.80
N ASN A 267 20.06 4.67 1.78
CA ASN A 267 20.60 4.27 3.09
C ASN A 267 21.87 3.40 3.00
N SER A 268 22.71 3.60 1.97
CA SER A 268 24.01 2.92 1.90
C SER A 268 25.07 3.59 2.75
N ASN A 269 25.84 2.78 3.46
CA ASN A 269 27.03 3.22 4.20
C ASN A 269 28.21 3.54 3.26
N ASN A 270 28.24 2.96 2.05
CA ASN A 270 29.29 3.21 1.08
C ASN A 270 28.73 3.22 -0.36
N PRO A 271 27.99 4.27 -0.76
CA PRO A 271 27.37 4.35 -2.08
C PRO A 271 28.38 4.25 -3.24
N LYS A 272 29.63 4.70 -3.05
CA LYS A 272 30.69 4.59 -4.08
C LYS A 272 31.05 3.14 -4.37
N LYS A 273 31.22 2.32 -3.33
CA LYS A 273 31.49 0.89 -3.49
C LYS A 273 30.33 0.17 -4.14
N ASP A 274 29.10 0.46 -3.71
CA ASP A 274 27.90 -0.16 -4.30
C ASP A 274 27.77 0.11 -5.80
N LEU A 275 28.12 1.33 -6.26
CA LEU A 275 28.17 1.65 -7.68
C LEU A 275 29.22 0.84 -8.44
N ILE A 276 30.41 0.67 -7.85
CA ILE A 276 31.49 -0.15 -8.44
C ILE A 276 31.04 -1.60 -8.60
N ASP A 277 30.38 -2.17 -7.58
CA ASP A 277 29.92 -3.57 -7.56
C ASP A 277 28.90 -3.88 -8.68
N ILE A 278 28.14 -2.88 -9.14
CA ILE A 278 27.20 -3.00 -10.26
C ILE A 278 27.74 -2.49 -11.61
N GLY A 279 28.98 -1.99 -11.64
CA GLY A 279 29.66 -1.50 -12.84
C GLY A 279 29.29 -0.07 -13.25
N ILE A 280 28.79 0.76 -12.33
CA ILE A 280 28.47 2.18 -12.56
C ILE A 280 29.58 3.06 -11.97
N ASP A 281 29.83 4.22 -12.60
CA ASP A 281 30.87 5.16 -12.17
C ASP A 281 30.59 5.70 -10.75
N PRO A 282 31.52 5.56 -9.78
CA PRO A 282 31.32 5.96 -8.39
C PRO A 282 31.07 7.46 -8.20
N LYS A 283 31.36 8.33 -9.20
CA LYS A 283 31.03 9.76 -9.12
C LYS A 283 29.53 10.03 -8.94
N PHE A 284 28.67 9.12 -9.40
CA PHE A 284 27.22 9.24 -9.24
C PHE A 284 26.73 8.94 -7.81
N SER A 285 27.62 8.67 -6.85
CA SER A 285 27.22 8.52 -5.45
C SER A 285 26.52 9.75 -4.87
N VAL A 286 26.73 10.93 -5.48
CA VAL A 286 26.14 12.21 -5.04
C VAL A 286 24.62 12.28 -5.24
N ILE A 287 24.06 11.47 -6.15
CA ILE A 287 22.61 11.34 -6.37
C ILE A 287 22.01 10.16 -5.57
N ALA A 288 22.68 9.68 -4.52
CA ALA A 288 22.07 8.73 -3.61
C ALA A 288 20.86 9.35 -2.88
N ASN A 289 19.81 8.55 -2.68
CA ASN A 289 18.56 8.95 -2.02
C ASN A 289 17.77 10.06 -2.75
N THR A 290 17.96 10.25 -4.06
CA THR A 290 17.17 11.19 -4.87
C THR A 290 16.20 10.45 -5.79
N THR A 291 15.09 11.07 -6.14
CA THR A 291 14.10 10.54 -7.10
C THR A 291 14.33 11.11 -8.49
N TYR A 292 13.78 10.46 -9.53
CA TYR A 292 13.91 10.96 -10.90
C TYR A 292 13.25 12.34 -11.07
N TYR A 293 12.25 12.67 -10.24
CA TYR A 293 11.46 13.90 -10.35
C TYR A 293 12.02 15.08 -9.54
N GLU A 294 13.13 14.89 -8.81
CA GLU A 294 13.75 15.97 -8.05
C GLU A 294 14.42 17.01 -8.97
N ALA A 295 14.18 18.28 -8.67
CA ALA A 295 14.84 19.40 -9.33
C ALA A 295 16.20 19.72 -8.68
N ASN A 296 17.05 20.47 -9.40
CA ASN A 296 18.33 21.00 -8.90
C ASN A 296 19.32 19.94 -8.41
N LEU A 297 19.35 18.79 -9.08
CA LEU A 297 20.34 17.75 -8.81
C LEU A 297 21.71 18.09 -9.45
N PRO A 298 22.83 17.57 -8.90
CA PRO A 298 24.17 17.76 -9.48
C PRO A 298 24.28 17.31 -10.94
N TYR A 299 23.47 16.33 -11.34
CA TYR A 299 23.34 15.87 -12.71
C TYR A 299 21.87 15.91 -13.12
N LYS A 300 21.57 16.62 -14.21
CA LYS A 300 20.24 16.58 -14.83
C LYS A 300 19.96 15.15 -15.34
N GLN A 301 18.72 14.69 -15.21
CA GLN A 301 18.30 13.31 -15.47
C GLN A 301 18.54 12.85 -16.92
N ASP A 302 18.60 13.77 -17.87
CA ASP A 302 18.87 13.56 -19.30
C ASP A 302 20.28 14.02 -19.73
N SER A 303 21.16 14.33 -18.78
CA SER A 303 22.54 14.76 -19.03
C SER A 303 23.37 13.70 -19.78
N TYR A 304 24.33 14.15 -20.58
CA TYR A 304 25.26 13.28 -21.30
C TYR A 304 26.02 12.34 -20.35
N GLU A 305 26.37 12.84 -19.16
CA GLU A 305 27.06 12.12 -18.10
C GLU A 305 26.22 10.94 -17.59
N LEU A 306 24.96 11.16 -17.21
CA LEU A 306 24.10 10.06 -16.77
C LEU A 306 23.78 9.08 -17.91
N ILE A 307 23.54 9.57 -19.13
CA ILE A 307 23.31 8.71 -20.29
C ILE A 307 24.45 7.72 -20.50
N ASN A 308 25.70 8.19 -20.49
CA ASN A 308 26.84 7.32 -20.80
C ASN A 308 27.42 6.59 -19.60
N GLY A 309 27.48 7.24 -18.44
CA GLY A 309 28.10 6.69 -17.23
C GLY A 309 27.16 5.88 -16.35
N PHE A 310 25.84 6.04 -16.50
CA PHE A 310 24.84 5.43 -15.63
C PHE A 310 23.87 4.55 -16.44
N TYR A 311 23.04 5.12 -17.32
CA TYR A 311 21.97 4.37 -18.01
C TYR A 311 22.49 3.34 -19.01
N LYS A 312 23.53 3.66 -19.80
CA LYS A 312 24.14 2.69 -20.73
C LYS A 312 24.86 1.54 -20.02
N LYS A 313 25.34 1.76 -18.80
CA LYS A 313 26.01 0.74 -17.98
C LYS A 313 25.04 -0.07 -17.10
N PHE A 314 23.79 0.38 -17.00
CA PHE A 314 22.77 -0.28 -16.19
C PHE A 314 22.46 -1.70 -16.68
N SER A 315 22.31 -2.64 -15.75
CA SER A 315 21.88 -4.00 -16.03
C SER A 315 21.05 -4.55 -14.86
N TYR A 316 19.81 -4.98 -15.14
CA TYR A 316 18.98 -5.67 -14.14
C TYR A 316 19.64 -6.97 -13.63
N PHE A 317 20.46 -7.62 -14.45
CA PHE A 317 21.23 -8.78 -14.02
C PHE A 317 22.26 -8.41 -12.94
N ASN A 318 22.97 -7.29 -13.12
CA ASN A 318 23.92 -6.80 -12.11
C ASN A 318 23.21 -6.35 -10.83
N VAL A 319 22.02 -5.73 -10.94
CA VAL A 319 21.19 -5.37 -9.78
C VAL A 319 20.77 -6.63 -9.00
N LEU A 320 20.27 -7.66 -9.68
CA LEU A 320 19.92 -8.93 -9.04
C LEU A 320 21.15 -9.59 -8.40
N LYS A 321 22.28 -9.63 -9.12
CA LYS A 321 23.56 -10.16 -8.60
C LYS A 321 24.03 -9.40 -7.37
N TYR A 322 23.91 -8.07 -7.35
CA TYR A 322 24.25 -7.23 -6.20
C TYR A 322 23.45 -7.67 -4.97
N TYR A 323 22.13 -7.79 -5.08
CA TYR A 323 21.30 -8.21 -3.95
C TYR A 323 21.62 -9.65 -3.49
N LEU A 324 21.86 -10.58 -4.41
CA LEU A 324 22.23 -11.96 -4.07
C LEU A 324 23.61 -12.06 -3.39
N THR A 325 24.55 -11.16 -3.72
CA THR A 325 25.89 -11.10 -3.11
C THR A 325 25.94 -10.23 -1.85
N HIS A 326 24.89 -9.45 -1.59
CA HIS A 326 24.74 -8.59 -0.41
C HIS A 326 23.47 -8.98 0.37
N PRO A 327 23.41 -10.19 0.96
CA PRO A 327 22.18 -10.74 1.54
C PRO A 327 21.60 -9.87 2.67
N LYS A 328 22.44 -9.19 3.45
CA LYS A 328 21.99 -8.24 4.47
C LYS A 328 21.22 -7.07 3.84
N ARG A 329 21.76 -6.47 2.77
CA ARG A 329 21.09 -5.37 2.05
C ARG A 329 19.81 -5.86 1.39
N PHE A 330 19.82 -7.07 0.83
CA PHE A 330 18.63 -7.62 0.21
C PHE A 330 17.52 -7.88 1.24
N TYR A 331 17.85 -8.42 2.41
CA TYR A 331 16.91 -8.59 3.51
C TYR A 331 16.34 -7.25 3.98
N GLU A 332 17.17 -6.23 4.21
CA GLU A 332 16.73 -4.88 4.59
C GLU A 332 15.71 -4.32 3.57
N LYS A 333 16.00 -4.43 2.28
CA LYS A 333 15.13 -3.90 1.21
C LYS A 333 13.85 -4.71 1.04
N LEU A 334 13.91 -6.05 1.12
CA LEU A 334 12.71 -6.89 1.10
C LEU A 334 11.83 -6.71 2.34
N GLN A 335 12.41 -6.35 3.49
CA GLN A 335 11.64 -6.01 4.68
C GLN A 335 10.88 -4.69 4.48
N ILE A 336 11.45 -3.71 3.77
CA ILE A 336 10.72 -2.51 3.34
C ILE A 336 9.58 -2.90 2.39
N THR A 337 9.84 -3.76 1.41
CA THR A 337 8.77 -4.32 0.56
C THR A 337 7.66 -4.99 1.38
N ALA A 338 8.01 -5.78 2.41
CA ALA A 338 7.05 -6.42 3.31
C ALA A 338 6.18 -5.39 4.05
N ASN A 339 6.77 -4.28 4.51
CA ASN A 339 6.05 -3.21 5.19
C ASN A 339 5.00 -2.53 4.30
N ASN A 340 5.27 -2.44 2.99
CA ASN A 340 4.41 -1.84 1.97
C ASN A 340 3.41 -2.86 1.36
N SER A 341 3.62 -4.16 1.57
CA SER A 341 2.90 -5.23 0.86
C SER A 341 1.43 -5.44 1.25
N TYR A 342 0.94 -4.68 2.23
CA TYR A 342 -0.42 -4.78 2.77
C TYR A 342 -1.29 -3.55 2.48
N PHE A 343 -0.76 -2.56 1.76
CA PHE A 343 -1.52 -1.46 1.21
C PHE A 343 -2.00 -1.83 -0.20
N ILE A 344 -3.33 -1.97 -0.36
CA ILE A 344 -3.92 -2.37 -1.66
C ILE A 344 -3.98 -1.17 -2.62
N ARG A 345 -4.27 0.02 -2.10
CA ARG A 345 -4.25 1.28 -2.85
C ARG A 345 -3.26 2.25 -2.21
N PRO A 346 -2.69 3.20 -2.98
CA PRO A 346 -1.63 4.06 -2.48
C PRO A 346 -2.17 5.01 -1.41
N THR A 347 -1.43 5.16 -0.33
CA THR A 347 -1.78 5.99 0.83
C THR A 347 -1.56 7.49 0.60
N TYR A 348 -1.12 7.88 -0.60
CA TYR A 348 -0.91 9.26 -1.02
C TYR A 348 -1.88 9.73 -2.13
N LEU A 349 -2.93 8.97 -2.45
CA LEU A 349 -3.92 9.34 -3.48
C LEU A 349 -5.34 9.47 -2.92
N GLY A 350 -5.89 10.68 -3.00
CA GLY A 350 -7.27 10.97 -2.60
C GLY A 350 -8.31 10.25 -3.48
N ASN A 351 -9.47 9.92 -2.91
CA ASN A 351 -10.53 9.17 -3.59
C ASN A 351 -11.73 9.99 -4.04
N TYR A 352 -11.87 11.22 -3.54
CA TYR A 352 -13.03 12.07 -3.82
C TYR A 352 -12.66 13.31 -4.63
N GLN A 353 -13.65 13.80 -5.37
CA GLN A 353 -13.60 15.13 -5.92
C GLN A 353 -13.60 16.19 -4.82
N PHE A 354 -12.95 17.31 -5.11
CA PHE A 354 -12.96 18.44 -4.20
C PHE A 354 -14.37 19.03 -4.06
N SER A 355 -15.19 19.01 -5.11
CA SER A 355 -16.57 19.51 -5.08
C SER A 355 -17.43 18.84 -4.01
N ASP A 356 -17.20 17.54 -3.78
CA ASP A 356 -18.05 16.66 -2.99
C ASP A 356 -17.74 16.73 -1.50
N THR A 357 -16.47 16.93 -1.15
CA THR A 357 -16.01 16.92 0.25
C THR A 357 -15.57 18.29 0.75
N LYS A 358 -15.28 19.24 -0.14
CA LYS A 358 -14.60 20.52 0.16
C LYS A 358 -13.28 20.36 0.93
N GLU A 359 -12.72 19.15 0.92
CA GLU A 359 -11.44 18.81 1.53
C GLU A 359 -10.57 18.09 0.51
N ARG A 360 -9.30 18.48 0.41
CA ARG A 360 -8.32 17.73 -0.38
C ARG A 360 -7.88 16.49 0.37
N PHE A 361 -7.44 15.47 -0.39
CA PHE A 361 -6.83 14.27 0.16
C PHE A 361 -7.74 13.55 1.16
N THR A 362 -8.84 13.01 0.66
CA THR A 362 -9.85 12.31 1.47
C THR A 362 -10.05 10.90 0.92
N PHE A 363 -10.06 9.90 1.81
CA PHE A 363 -10.20 8.48 1.46
C PHE A 363 -11.64 7.98 1.62
N GLU A 364 -12.06 7.12 0.70
CA GLU A 364 -13.33 6.40 0.80
C GLU A 364 -13.22 5.22 1.78
N LYS A 365 -14.18 5.08 2.69
CA LYS A 365 -14.21 4.04 3.73
C LYS A 365 -15.34 3.02 3.57
N ARG A 366 -16.35 3.26 2.72
CA ARG A 366 -17.39 2.28 2.37
C ARG A 366 -16.74 1.01 1.85
N TYR A 367 -17.17 -0.14 2.38
CA TYR A 367 -16.67 -1.47 1.99
C TYR A 367 -15.13 -1.57 2.02
N SER A 368 -14.49 -1.00 3.05
CA SER A 368 -13.02 -1.05 3.24
C SER A 368 -12.57 -2.09 4.27
N LEU A 369 -13.43 -3.05 4.62
CA LEU A 369 -13.15 -3.97 5.73
C LEU A 369 -11.94 -4.85 5.43
N TRP A 370 -11.81 -5.38 4.21
CA TRP A 370 -10.67 -6.23 3.85
C TRP A 370 -9.37 -5.44 3.84
N SER A 371 -9.35 -4.28 3.16
CA SER A 371 -8.16 -3.43 3.10
C SER A 371 -7.74 -2.89 4.47
N THR A 372 -8.71 -2.61 5.35
CA THR A 372 -8.45 -2.19 6.74
C THR A 372 -7.90 -3.35 7.57
N LEU A 373 -8.50 -4.55 7.51
CA LEU A 373 -8.00 -5.73 8.22
C LEU A 373 -6.57 -6.07 7.78
N LYS A 374 -6.30 -6.02 6.48
CA LYS A 374 -4.98 -6.27 5.91
C LYS A 374 -3.96 -5.24 6.41
N ARG A 375 -4.30 -3.95 6.39
CA ARG A 375 -3.42 -2.88 6.88
C ARG A 375 -3.16 -2.96 8.39
N GLU A 376 -4.17 -3.24 9.20
CA GLU A 376 -4.06 -3.21 10.66
C GLU A 376 -3.46 -4.50 11.27
N TYR A 377 -3.80 -5.67 10.72
CA TYR A 377 -3.50 -6.96 11.37
C TYR A 377 -2.55 -7.85 10.59
N ALA A 378 -2.29 -7.59 9.30
CA ALA A 378 -1.37 -8.44 8.57
C ALA A 378 0.07 -8.24 9.09
N PRO A 379 0.81 -9.34 9.36
CA PRO A 379 2.15 -9.27 9.90
C PRO A 379 3.14 -8.73 8.85
N ARG A 380 3.61 -7.51 9.07
CA ARG A 380 4.59 -6.79 8.25
C ARG A 380 6.01 -7.30 8.43
N ASN A 381 6.19 -8.61 8.44
CA ASN A 381 7.45 -9.26 8.70
C ASN A 381 7.82 -10.16 7.51
N LEU A 382 8.99 -9.94 6.94
CA LEU A 382 9.46 -10.68 5.77
C LEU A 382 9.56 -12.19 6.03
N ILE A 383 10.01 -12.59 7.23
CA ILE A 383 10.14 -14.01 7.60
C ILE A 383 8.76 -14.67 7.63
N PHE A 384 7.75 -13.98 8.17
CA PHE A 384 6.38 -14.48 8.14
C PHE A 384 5.89 -14.71 6.70
N ILE A 385 6.04 -13.72 5.83
CA ILE A 385 5.64 -13.82 4.42
C ILE A 385 6.33 -15.02 3.76
N PHE A 386 7.64 -15.15 3.96
CA PHE A 386 8.42 -16.25 3.39
C PHE A 386 7.94 -17.63 3.87
N ILE A 387 7.71 -17.79 5.18
CA ILE A 387 7.18 -19.03 5.75
C ILE A 387 5.80 -19.33 5.18
N TYR A 388 4.92 -18.34 5.09
CA TYR A 388 3.58 -18.49 4.52
C TYR A 388 3.62 -19.01 3.08
N PHE A 389 4.48 -18.41 2.23
CA PHE A 389 4.65 -18.85 0.84
C PHE A 389 5.28 -20.24 0.72
N ILE A 390 6.26 -20.59 1.57
CA ILE A 390 6.84 -21.94 1.59
C ILE A 390 5.78 -22.98 1.95
N LEU A 391 5.03 -22.75 3.02
CA LEU A 391 4.02 -23.70 3.50
C LEU A 391 2.91 -23.89 2.45
N PHE A 392 2.47 -22.80 1.81
CA PHE A 392 1.53 -22.89 0.69
C PHE A 392 2.11 -23.67 -0.50
N SER A 393 3.39 -23.44 -0.82
CA SER A 393 4.06 -24.13 -1.94
C SER A 393 4.22 -25.62 -1.67
N ILE A 394 4.59 -26.03 -0.45
CA ILE A 394 4.64 -27.44 -0.03
C ILE A 394 3.26 -28.08 -0.19
N PHE A 395 2.21 -27.41 0.26
CA PHE A 395 0.82 -27.90 0.10
C PHE A 395 0.44 -28.05 -1.38
N ASN A 396 0.75 -27.06 -2.22
CA ASN A 396 0.46 -27.12 -3.65
C ASN A 396 1.26 -28.23 -4.37
N ILE A 397 2.54 -28.43 -4.02
CA ILE A 397 3.36 -29.53 -4.54
C ILE A 397 2.77 -30.88 -4.14
N TYR A 398 2.31 -31.03 -2.89
CA TYR A 398 1.61 -32.24 -2.46
C TYR A 398 0.35 -32.50 -3.29
N GLU A 399 -0.46 -31.47 -3.56
CA GLU A 399 -1.66 -31.60 -4.41
C GLU A 399 -1.31 -31.93 -5.88
N LEU A 400 -0.24 -31.37 -6.43
CA LEU A 400 0.28 -31.72 -7.76
C LEU A 400 0.67 -33.20 -7.84
N ILE A 401 1.45 -33.69 -6.88
CA ILE A 401 1.89 -35.09 -6.82
C ILE A 401 0.67 -36.02 -6.63
N ARG A 402 -0.25 -35.66 -5.72
CA ARG A 402 -1.46 -36.44 -5.44
C ARG A 402 -2.34 -36.58 -6.69
N THR A 403 -2.64 -35.47 -7.36
CA THR A 403 -3.52 -35.45 -8.53
C THR A 403 -2.89 -36.12 -9.75
N TYR A 404 -1.57 -36.00 -9.92
CA TYR A 404 -0.83 -36.73 -10.94
C TYR A 404 -0.89 -38.26 -10.72
N LYS A 405 -0.63 -38.73 -9.49
CA LYS A 405 -0.72 -40.16 -9.13
C LYS A 405 -2.12 -40.73 -9.27
N LEU A 406 -3.14 -39.92 -9.00
CA LEU A 406 -4.56 -40.30 -9.19
C LEU A 406 -5.01 -40.20 -10.65
N HIS A 407 -4.13 -39.79 -11.58
CA HIS A 407 -4.44 -39.54 -12.98
C HIS A 407 -5.61 -38.55 -13.21
N ASP A 408 -5.87 -37.66 -12.26
CA ASP A 408 -6.92 -36.66 -12.36
C ASP A 408 -6.41 -35.40 -13.05
N LYS A 409 -6.48 -35.42 -14.38
CA LYS A 409 -5.96 -34.35 -15.24
C LYS A 409 -6.53 -32.97 -14.94
N ARG A 410 -7.82 -32.90 -14.58
CA ARG A 410 -8.50 -31.62 -14.32
C ARG A 410 -7.96 -30.97 -13.07
N TYR A 411 -7.85 -31.75 -11.99
CA TYR A 411 -7.33 -31.25 -10.72
C TYR A 411 -5.82 -31.00 -10.78
N PHE A 412 -5.07 -31.79 -11.54
CA PHE A 412 -3.65 -31.54 -11.78
C PHE A 412 -3.43 -30.17 -12.41
N ILE A 413 -4.20 -29.84 -13.45
CA ILE A 413 -4.05 -28.55 -14.14
C ILE A 413 -4.59 -27.39 -13.33
N LEU A 414 -5.65 -27.60 -12.54
CA LEU A 414 -6.07 -26.63 -11.53
C LEU A 414 -4.95 -26.37 -10.51
N ALA A 415 -4.25 -27.41 -10.04
CA ALA A 415 -3.10 -27.25 -9.14
C ALA A 415 -1.93 -26.52 -9.82
N CYS A 416 -1.68 -26.73 -11.12
CA CYS A 416 -0.73 -25.95 -11.91
C CYS A 416 -1.13 -24.47 -12.04
N LEU A 417 -2.42 -24.17 -12.17
CA LEU A 417 -2.93 -22.79 -12.19
C LEU A 417 -2.71 -22.09 -10.84
N VAL A 418 -2.91 -22.81 -9.74
CA VAL A 418 -2.60 -22.33 -8.38
C VAL A 418 -1.09 -22.15 -8.19
N ALA A 419 -0.26 -23.04 -8.74
CA ALA A 419 1.19 -22.89 -8.74
C ALA A 419 1.63 -21.62 -9.50
N PHE A 420 1.05 -21.38 -10.67
CA PHE A 420 1.27 -20.16 -11.45
C PHE A 420 0.93 -18.90 -10.64
N ASN A 421 -0.22 -18.89 -9.94
CA ASN A 421 -0.60 -17.78 -9.06
C ASN A 421 0.44 -17.55 -7.94
N ALA A 422 0.90 -18.62 -7.29
CA ALA A 422 1.88 -18.54 -6.20
C ALA A 422 3.25 -18.06 -6.65
N ILE A 423 3.75 -18.59 -7.77
CA ILE A 423 5.02 -18.14 -8.38
C ILE A 423 4.91 -16.67 -8.77
N THR A 424 3.78 -16.28 -9.36
CA THR A 424 3.57 -14.89 -9.78
C THR A 424 3.51 -13.94 -8.59
N ALA A 425 2.85 -14.33 -7.49
CA ALA A 425 2.88 -13.56 -6.25
C ALA A 425 4.32 -13.36 -5.76
N ALA A 426 5.11 -14.44 -5.65
CA ALA A 426 6.51 -14.35 -5.19
C ALA A 426 7.37 -13.45 -6.10
N VAL A 427 7.20 -13.55 -7.42
CA VAL A 427 7.91 -12.70 -8.39
C VAL A 427 7.49 -11.24 -8.25
N GLN A 428 6.19 -10.97 -8.17
CA GLN A 428 5.64 -9.60 -8.06
C GLN A 428 5.89 -8.97 -6.68
N PHE A 429 6.29 -9.74 -5.68
CA PHE A 429 6.85 -9.20 -4.44
C PHE A 429 8.24 -8.62 -4.66
N VAL A 430 9.09 -9.31 -5.43
CA VAL A 430 10.52 -8.94 -5.59
C VAL A 430 10.75 -7.96 -6.75
N VAL A 431 10.00 -8.08 -7.84
CA VAL A 431 10.18 -7.29 -9.07
C VAL A 431 10.07 -5.78 -8.84
N PRO A 432 9.09 -5.24 -8.08
CA PRO A 432 9.04 -3.81 -7.78
C PRO A 432 10.34 -3.26 -7.19
N LEU A 433 10.94 -3.98 -6.25
CA LEU A 433 12.22 -3.59 -5.64
C LEU A 433 13.37 -3.58 -6.66
N ILE A 434 13.45 -4.61 -7.53
CA ILE A 434 14.51 -4.70 -8.55
C ILE A 434 14.28 -3.70 -9.69
N GLY A 435 13.03 -3.38 -9.98
CA GLY A 435 12.60 -2.56 -11.12
C GLY A 435 12.54 -1.06 -10.83
N ASP A 436 12.29 -0.68 -9.57
CA ASP A 436 12.05 0.72 -9.21
C ASP A 436 12.63 1.12 -7.83
N GLY A 437 13.30 0.19 -7.13
CA GLY A 437 13.81 0.44 -5.79
C GLY A 437 12.66 0.60 -4.78
N GLU A 438 12.76 1.61 -3.91
CA GLU A 438 11.72 1.92 -2.92
C GLU A 438 10.67 2.94 -3.43
N ALA A 439 10.72 3.34 -4.70
CA ALA A 439 9.76 4.29 -5.26
C ALA A 439 8.38 3.62 -5.44
N ASP A 440 7.31 4.30 -4.98
CA ASP A 440 5.92 3.92 -5.21
C ASP A 440 5.57 2.44 -4.90
N LEU A 441 6.25 1.83 -3.91
CA LEU A 441 6.15 0.39 -3.64
C LEU A 441 4.71 -0.09 -3.44
N ASP A 442 3.89 0.64 -2.67
CA ASP A 442 2.48 0.29 -2.44
C ASP A 442 1.71 0.07 -3.75
N LYS A 443 1.84 1.00 -4.71
CA LYS A 443 1.20 0.92 -6.02
C LYS A 443 1.75 -0.25 -6.83
N HIS A 444 3.07 -0.42 -6.85
CA HIS A 444 3.72 -1.48 -7.60
C HIS A 444 3.47 -2.89 -7.02
N LEU A 445 3.11 -2.99 -5.74
CA LEU A 445 2.72 -4.22 -5.06
C LEU A 445 1.24 -4.58 -5.26
N PHE A 446 0.46 -3.84 -6.05
CA PHE A 446 -0.94 -4.17 -6.34
C PHE A 446 -1.10 -5.60 -6.90
N TYR A 447 -0.25 -6.00 -7.84
CA TYR A 447 -0.36 -7.33 -8.44
C TYR A 447 0.05 -8.44 -7.45
N TYR A 448 1.05 -8.19 -6.60
CA TYR A 448 1.36 -9.05 -5.47
C TYR A 448 0.13 -9.21 -4.56
N ASN A 449 -0.50 -8.10 -4.17
CA ASN A 449 -1.68 -8.08 -3.30
C ASN A 449 -2.79 -8.97 -3.85
N VAL A 450 -3.15 -8.82 -5.14
CA VAL A 450 -4.20 -9.64 -5.79
C VAL A 450 -3.88 -11.14 -5.70
N ASN A 451 -2.68 -11.56 -6.11
CA ASN A 451 -2.34 -12.99 -6.08
C ASN A 451 -2.25 -13.51 -4.63
N SER A 452 -1.70 -12.71 -3.70
CA SER A 452 -1.61 -13.06 -2.28
C SER A 452 -2.99 -13.25 -1.64
N ASP A 453 -3.98 -12.48 -2.08
CA ASP A 453 -5.35 -12.55 -1.58
C ASP A 453 -6.10 -13.76 -2.15
N ILE A 454 -5.79 -14.18 -3.38
CA ILE A 454 -6.24 -15.47 -3.94
C ILE A 454 -5.64 -16.63 -3.13
N ILE A 455 -4.35 -16.59 -2.80
CA ILE A 455 -3.69 -17.61 -1.95
C ILE A 455 -4.35 -17.64 -0.57
N PHE A 456 -4.63 -16.48 0.02
CA PHE A 456 -5.34 -16.36 1.29
C PHE A 456 -6.74 -16.98 1.20
N ALA A 457 -7.52 -16.63 0.18
CA ALA A 457 -8.87 -17.17 -0.03
C ALA A 457 -8.88 -18.70 -0.17
N ILE A 458 -7.93 -19.27 -0.92
CA ILE A 458 -7.76 -20.73 -1.05
C ILE A 458 -7.38 -21.34 0.30
N SER A 459 -6.41 -20.76 0.99
CA SER A 459 -5.88 -21.27 2.26
C SER A 459 -6.97 -21.28 3.35
N ILE A 460 -7.66 -20.16 3.54
CA ILE A 460 -8.70 -20.03 4.56
C ILE A 460 -9.91 -20.92 4.25
N THR A 461 -10.28 -21.06 2.97
CA THR A 461 -11.36 -21.97 2.55
C THR A 461 -11.02 -23.42 2.92
N TYR A 462 -9.80 -23.85 2.62
CA TYR A 462 -9.34 -25.19 2.96
C TYR A 462 -9.35 -25.43 4.48
N ILE A 463 -8.91 -24.43 5.26
CA ILE A 463 -8.91 -24.49 6.72
C ILE A 463 -10.35 -24.60 7.26
N ILE A 464 -11.25 -23.70 6.87
CA ILE A 464 -12.65 -23.67 7.35
C ILE A 464 -13.35 -24.99 7.01
N TYR A 465 -13.22 -25.46 5.77
CA TYR A 465 -13.87 -26.70 5.33
C TYR A 465 -13.40 -27.91 6.14
N ASN A 466 -12.09 -28.06 6.34
CA ASN A 466 -11.54 -29.20 7.08
C ASN A 466 -11.82 -29.11 8.58
N ALA A 467 -11.83 -27.90 9.17
CA ALA A 467 -12.22 -27.68 10.56
C ALA A 467 -13.69 -28.07 10.80
N ALA A 468 -14.61 -27.67 9.90
CA ALA A 468 -16.02 -28.07 9.99
C ALA A 468 -16.19 -29.59 9.90
N LYS A 469 -15.41 -30.25 9.03
CA LYS A 469 -15.38 -31.71 8.91
C LYS A 469 -14.86 -32.38 10.18
N LEU A 470 -13.79 -31.85 10.78
CA LEU A 470 -13.20 -32.32 12.02
C LEU A 470 -14.21 -32.27 13.18
N ILE A 471 -14.94 -31.16 13.35
CA ILE A 471 -15.98 -31.03 14.38
C ILE A 471 -17.08 -32.09 14.21
N LYS A 472 -17.46 -32.38 12.96
CA LYS A 472 -18.43 -33.44 12.65
C LYS A 472 -17.89 -34.85 12.97
N TYR A 473 -16.60 -35.10 12.74
CA TYR A 473 -15.95 -36.39 13.04
C TYR A 473 -15.63 -36.61 14.52
N ILE A 474 -15.28 -35.57 15.28
CA ILE A 474 -15.10 -35.67 16.74
C ILE A 474 -16.41 -36.11 17.40
N LYS A 475 -17.56 -35.70 16.85
CA LYS A 475 -18.87 -36.22 17.24
C LYS A 475 -19.12 -37.68 16.83
N SER A 476 -18.30 -38.29 15.97
CA SER A 476 -18.53 -39.63 15.38
C SER A 476 -17.49 -40.71 15.73
N ARG A 477 -16.69 -40.54 16.80
CA ARG A 477 -15.77 -41.54 17.42
C ARG A 477 -15.14 -42.60 16.47
N SER A 478 -14.42 -42.23 15.41
CA SER A 478 -13.48 -43.18 14.78
C SER A 478 -12.24 -42.56 14.11
N LEU A 479 -11.09 -43.16 14.44
CA LEU A 479 -9.75 -43.18 13.82
C LEU A 479 -9.00 -41.86 13.58
N PHE A 480 -8.22 -41.52 14.61
CA PHE A 480 -7.42 -40.32 14.87
C PHE A 480 -6.13 -40.17 14.02
N ARG A 481 -5.68 -41.20 13.30
CA ARG A 481 -4.26 -41.33 12.90
C ARG A 481 -3.88 -40.69 11.55
N ASN A 482 -4.77 -40.63 10.56
CA ASN A 482 -4.53 -39.94 9.28
C ASN A 482 -4.88 -38.44 9.31
N MET A 483 -5.45 -37.98 10.42
CA MET A 483 -6.00 -36.64 10.60
C MET A 483 -5.01 -35.69 11.26
N ILE A 484 -4.16 -36.18 12.18
CA ILE A 484 -3.13 -35.38 12.87
C ILE A 484 -2.13 -34.77 11.89
N ILE A 485 -1.64 -35.52 10.89
CA ILE A 485 -0.64 -35.03 9.93
C ILE A 485 -1.19 -33.92 9.01
N LYS A 486 -2.52 -33.87 8.79
CA LYS A 486 -3.18 -32.79 8.02
C LYS A 486 -3.64 -31.62 8.91
N SER A 487 -3.87 -31.85 10.20
CA SER A 487 -4.40 -30.85 11.15
C SER A 487 -3.29 -30.12 11.91
N VAL A 488 -2.16 -30.78 12.18
CA VAL A 488 -1.02 -30.20 12.91
C VAL A 488 -0.27 -29.16 12.06
N SER A 489 -0.20 -29.36 10.74
CA SER A 489 0.33 -28.35 9.81
C SER A 489 -0.52 -27.08 9.77
N ILE A 490 -1.82 -27.20 10.03
CA ILE A 490 -2.81 -26.10 10.03
C ILE A 490 -2.79 -25.35 11.38
N VAL A 491 -2.63 -26.07 12.49
CA VAL A 491 -2.47 -25.46 13.83
C VAL A 491 -1.12 -24.77 13.98
N LEU A 492 -0.02 -25.30 13.42
CA LEU A 492 1.27 -24.60 13.35
C LEU A 492 1.22 -23.34 12.47
N LEU A 493 0.44 -23.35 11.38
CA LEU A 493 0.19 -22.16 10.54
C LEU A 493 -0.58 -21.07 11.31
N LEU A 494 -1.55 -21.48 12.14
CA LEU A 494 -2.35 -20.59 12.99
C LEU A 494 -1.59 -20.10 14.23
N CYS A 495 -0.74 -20.93 14.84
CA CYS A 495 0.09 -20.53 15.97
C CYS A 495 1.15 -19.49 15.58
N LEU A 496 1.68 -19.51 14.35
CA LEU A 496 2.59 -18.48 13.87
C LEU A 496 1.91 -17.13 13.58
N VAL A 497 0.58 -17.12 13.34
CA VAL A 497 -0.22 -15.91 13.08
C VAL A 497 -0.63 -15.21 14.39
N PHE A 498 -0.83 -15.93 15.49
CA PHE A 498 -1.36 -15.37 16.74
C PHE A 498 -0.35 -15.18 17.89
N VAL A 499 0.84 -15.79 17.84
CA VAL A 499 1.84 -15.65 18.90
C VAL A 499 2.38 -14.21 19.09
N PRO A 500 2.50 -13.33 18.05
CA PRO A 500 2.97 -11.97 18.28
C PRO A 500 2.01 -11.11 19.13
N LEU A 501 0.71 -11.47 19.20
CA LEU A 501 -0.27 -10.76 20.03
C LEU A 501 -0.14 -11.10 21.51
N SER A 502 0.29 -12.33 21.84
CA SER A 502 0.41 -12.79 23.24
C SER A 502 1.70 -12.35 23.96
N ILE A 503 2.77 -12.03 23.22
CA ILE A 503 4.05 -11.63 23.82
C ILE A 503 4.10 -10.12 24.12
N ARG A 504 3.24 -9.31 23.50
CA ARG A 504 3.21 -7.84 23.68
C ARG A 504 2.53 -7.37 24.98
N TYR A 505 1.92 -8.26 25.76
CA TYR A 505 1.10 -7.90 26.91
C TYR A 505 1.72 -8.25 28.29
N ILE A 506 2.91 -8.85 28.35
CA ILE A 506 3.41 -9.45 29.61
C ILE A 506 4.52 -8.65 30.31
N ASN A 507 5.15 -7.66 29.67
CA ASN A 507 6.19 -6.86 30.32
C ASN A 507 5.77 -5.40 30.41
N ASP A 508 5.11 -5.01 31.51
CA ASP A 508 5.27 -3.69 32.14
C ASP A 508 4.28 -3.55 33.31
N ASN A 509 4.62 -4.14 34.47
CA ASN A 509 3.96 -3.85 35.75
C ASN A 509 4.90 -4.21 36.91
N LYS A 510 6.08 -3.57 36.97
CA LYS A 510 6.91 -3.58 38.18
C LYS A 510 6.96 -2.17 38.76
N PRO A 511 6.56 -1.95 40.03
CA PRO A 511 6.67 -0.64 40.67
C PRO A 511 8.14 -0.21 40.72
N SER A 512 8.40 1.05 40.39
CA SER A 512 9.72 1.67 40.40
C SER A 512 9.63 2.99 41.17
N HIS A 513 10.63 3.30 41.98
CA HIS A 513 10.76 4.62 42.63
C HIS A 513 11.56 5.63 41.78
N THR A 514 11.97 5.23 40.58
CA THR A 514 12.64 6.09 39.61
C THR A 514 11.83 6.19 38.32
N ILE A 515 11.84 7.38 37.71
CA ILE A 515 11.18 7.65 36.42
C ILE A 515 11.93 6.87 35.33
N LYS A 516 11.25 5.91 34.71
CA LYS A 516 11.77 5.09 33.60
C LYS A 516 11.00 5.38 32.33
N ILE A 517 11.55 4.99 31.18
CA ILE A 517 10.78 4.91 29.93
C ILE A 517 9.50 4.09 30.19
N ASN A 518 8.39 4.47 29.53
CA ASN A 518 7.03 3.96 29.75
C ASN A 518 6.37 4.33 31.08
N SER A 519 7.06 5.00 32.00
CA SER A 519 6.40 5.51 33.22
C SER A 519 5.38 6.59 32.87
N PHE A 520 4.28 6.61 33.64
CA PHE A 520 3.23 7.60 33.52
C PHE A 520 3.41 8.72 34.55
N ILE A 521 3.23 9.96 34.09
CA ILE A 521 3.30 11.17 34.93
C ILE A 521 2.00 11.97 34.78
N LYS A 522 1.46 12.45 35.89
CA LYS A 522 0.32 13.35 35.95
C LYS A 522 0.82 14.76 36.23
N PHE A 523 0.68 15.65 35.25
CA PHE A 523 1.31 16.98 35.26
C PHE A 523 0.46 17.99 34.48
N GLY A 524 0.05 19.10 35.10
CA GLY A 524 -0.90 20.05 34.53
C GLY A 524 -2.35 19.55 34.44
N LYS A 525 -3.27 20.45 34.08
CA LYS A 525 -4.70 20.19 33.90
C LYS A 525 -5.24 20.96 32.70
N TYR A 526 -5.89 20.26 31.77
CA TYR A 526 -6.57 20.86 30.61
C TYR A 526 -8.08 20.65 30.75
N ASN A 527 -8.90 21.70 30.60
CA ASN A 527 -10.36 21.64 30.80
C ASN A 527 -10.76 20.94 32.11
N ASN A 528 -10.13 21.32 33.23
CA ASN A 528 -10.30 20.73 34.57
C ASN A 528 -9.91 19.25 34.73
N SER A 529 -9.47 18.59 33.65
CA SER A 529 -9.02 17.21 33.66
C SER A 529 -7.49 17.16 33.74
N PRO A 530 -6.90 16.37 34.65
CA PRO A 530 -5.46 16.21 34.68
C PRO A 530 -4.90 15.62 33.39
N ILE A 531 -3.75 16.11 32.96
CA ILE A 531 -3.07 15.58 31.78
C ILE A 531 -2.21 14.39 32.21
N LEU A 532 -2.41 13.26 31.54
CA LEU A 532 -1.59 12.07 31.69
C LEU A 532 -0.53 12.06 30.58
N TRP A 533 0.72 11.93 31.01
CA TRP A 533 1.90 11.92 30.16
C TRP A 533 2.61 10.58 30.24
N GLN A 534 3.27 10.18 29.17
CA GLN A 534 4.08 8.97 29.11
C GLN A 534 5.52 9.34 28.73
N VAL A 535 6.48 8.81 29.48
CA VAL A 535 7.91 9.04 29.26
C VAL A 535 8.39 8.22 28.07
N TYR A 536 8.83 8.87 27.00
CA TYR A 536 9.34 8.21 25.80
C TYR A 536 10.85 8.38 25.59
N TYR A 537 11.48 9.26 26.37
CA TYR A 537 12.93 9.44 26.34
C TYR A 537 13.41 9.93 27.70
N ASN A 538 14.55 9.43 28.15
CA ASN A 538 15.16 9.79 29.42
C ASN A 538 16.68 9.81 29.25
N ASP A 539 17.30 10.97 29.49
CA ASP A 539 18.76 11.11 29.59
C ASP A 539 19.18 11.59 30.98
N LYS A 540 20.49 11.84 31.17
CA LYS A 540 21.04 12.23 32.48
C LYS A 540 20.50 13.56 33.01
N ASN A 541 19.97 14.42 32.14
CA ASN A 541 19.61 15.79 32.48
C ASN A 541 18.09 15.99 32.42
N HIS A 542 17.40 15.32 31.49
CA HIS A 542 16.00 15.61 31.19
C HIS A 542 15.22 14.36 30.74
N ILE A 543 13.90 14.46 30.87
CA ILE A 543 12.93 13.47 30.39
C ILE A 543 11.99 14.11 29.38
N LYS A 544 11.78 13.45 28.22
CA LYS A 544 10.74 13.83 27.27
C LYS A 544 9.48 13.04 27.53
N LEU A 545 8.36 13.75 27.48
CA LEU A 545 7.04 13.22 27.72
C LEU A 545 6.14 13.54 26.56
N ILE A 546 5.28 12.59 26.20
CA ILE A 546 4.20 12.77 25.23
C ILE A 546 2.88 12.62 25.95
N SER A 547 1.86 13.39 25.59
CA SER A 547 0.52 13.17 26.15
C SER A 547 0.05 11.76 25.79
N TYR A 548 -0.55 11.06 26.77
CA TYR A 548 -0.97 9.68 26.56
C TYR A 548 -2.11 9.59 25.54
N ASN A 549 -3.02 10.57 25.57
CA ASN A 549 -4.21 10.69 24.74
C ASN A 549 -4.22 12.04 24.00
N VAL A 550 -5.10 12.15 22.99
CA VAL A 550 -5.43 13.41 22.33
C VAL A 550 -6.13 14.33 23.32
N LEU A 551 -5.61 15.54 23.49
CA LEU A 551 -6.15 16.50 24.48
C LEU A 551 -7.33 17.30 23.93
N ILE A 552 -7.23 17.75 22.69
CA ILE A 552 -8.24 18.53 21.98
C ILE A 552 -8.05 18.39 20.47
N LYS A 553 -9.10 18.66 19.68
CA LYS A 553 -9.00 18.81 18.22
C LYS A 553 -8.84 20.29 17.86
N LYS A 554 -7.83 20.63 17.07
CA LYS A 554 -7.54 22.02 16.67
C LYS A 554 -6.79 22.04 15.33
N GLN A 555 -7.07 23.05 14.52
CA GLN A 555 -6.34 23.29 13.28
C GLN A 555 -4.91 23.74 13.54
N PHE A 556 -4.02 23.40 12.62
CA PHE A 556 -2.60 23.75 12.64
C PHE A 556 -2.38 25.23 12.28
N SER A 557 -3.09 25.72 11.25
CA SER A 557 -3.04 27.11 10.77
C SER A 557 -4.44 27.59 10.39
N ILE A 558 -4.63 28.91 10.24
CA ILE A 558 -5.78 29.53 9.56
C ILE A 558 -5.43 29.84 8.09
N ALA A 559 -6.47 29.99 7.28
CA ALA A 559 -6.38 30.62 5.96
C ALA A 559 -5.96 32.10 6.10
N ASP A 560 -5.17 32.57 5.14
CA ASP A 560 -4.73 33.96 5.03
C ASP A 560 -5.09 34.50 3.64
N PRO A 561 -6.30 35.08 3.45
CA PRO A 561 -6.78 35.50 2.13
C PRO A 561 -5.85 36.47 1.39
N ASN A 562 -4.95 37.16 2.10
CA ASN A 562 -3.98 38.09 1.52
C ASN A 562 -2.63 37.42 1.17
N ASN A 563 -2.50 36.11 1.39
CA ASN A 563 -1.28 35.39 1.09
C ASN A 563 -1.05 35.30 -0.42
N GLN A 564 0.19 35.54 -0.86
CA GLN A 564 0.55 35.40 -2.27
C GLN A 564 0.43 33.96 -2.78
N ASN A 565 0.54 32.97 -1.89
CA ASN A 565 0.34 31.57 -2.26
C ASN A 565 -1.15 31.20 -2.19
N PRO A 566 -1.78 30.81 -3.32
CA PRO A 566 -3.23 30.59 -3.39
C PRO A 566 -3.70 29.43 -2.51
N GLU A 567 -2.86 28.42 -2.29
CA GLU A 567 -3.22 27.33 -1.37
C GLU A 567 -3.22 27.81 0.08
N ARG A 568 -2.26 28.63 0.51
CA ARG A 568 -2.24 29.18 1.88
C ARG A 568 -3.40 30.13 2.13
N ALA A 569 -3.84 30.82 1.08
CA ALA A 569 -5.00 31.71 1.16
C ALA A 569 -6.31 30.99 1.49
N ILE A 570 -6.40 29.69 1.20
CA ILE A 570 -7.61 28.89 1.39
C ILE A 570 -7.43 27.83 2.50
N PHE A 571 -6.26 27.18 2.54
CA PHE A 571 -6.00 25.98 3.32
C PHE A 571 -5.03 26.19 4.50
N GLY A 572 -4.50 27.41 4.64
CA GLY A 572 -3.53 27.76 5.67
C GLY A 572 -2.09 27.31 5.38
N SER A 573 -1.16 27.68 6.26
CA SER A 573 0.27 27.42 6.10
C SER A 573 0.71 26.17 6.86
N ASN A 574 1.60 25.39 6.26
CA ASN A 574 2.23 24.23 6.91
C ASN A 574 3.52 24.53 7.67
N ASN A 575 3.89 25.81 7.81
CA ASN A 575 5.10 26.20 8.54
C ASN A 575 4.84 26.22 10.05
N TRP A 576 5.49 25.31 10.80
CA TRP A 576 5.37 25.22 12.25
C TRP A 576 5.80 26.49 12.98
N LYS A 577 6.93 27.11 12.58
CA LYS A 577 7.53 28.28 13.25
C LYS A 577 6.56 29.45 13.38
N THR A 578 5.73 29.66 12.35
CA THR A 578 4.74 30.74 12.27
C THR A 578 3.30 30.25 12.44
N SER A 579 3.10 29.02 12.92
CA SER A 579 1.75 28.45 13.05
C SER A 579 1.03 28.98 14.28
N ILE A 580 -0.26 29.28 14.13
CA ILE A 580 -1.11 29.68 15.25
C ILE A 580 -1.21 28.60 16.33
N LEU A 581 -0.99 27.33 15.95
CA LEU A 581 -1.02 26.21 16.87
C LEU A 581 0.21 26.20 17.77
N ARG A 582 1.41 26.44 17.21
CA ARG A 582 2.64 26.63 17.99
C ARG A 582 2.52 27.82 18.93
N ASP A 583 2.00 28.94 18.44
CA ASP A 583 1.78 30.14 19.26
C ASP A 583 0.83 29.83 20.43
N TRP A 584 -0.31 29.17 20.16
CA TRP A 584 -1.23 28.75 21.22
C TRP A 584 -0.58 27.78 22.22
N LEU A 585 0.24 26.83 21.77
CA LEU A 585 0.92 25.86 22.65
C LEU A 585 1.93 26.52 23.60
N ASN A 586 2.56 27.61 23.18
CA ASN A 586 3.65 28.27 23.91
C ASN A 586 3.26 29.62 24.53
N ASN A 587 2.00 30.05 24.42
CA ASN A 587 1.51 31.29 25.01
C ASN A 587 0.97 31.07 26.44
N SER A 588 1.30 31.98 27.38
CA SER A 588 0.82 31.97 28.77
C SER A 588 -0.71 32.02 28.90
N ASN A 589 -1.38 32.67 27.96
CA ASN A 589 -2.85 32.73 27.84
C ASN A 589 -3.42 31.61 26.95
N GLY A 590 -2.54 30.79 26.35
CA GLY A 590 -2.88 29.62 25.55
C GLY A 590 -2.79 28.33 26.37
N PHE A 591 -2.19 27.29 25.80
CA PHE A 591 -2.05 25.98 26.45
C PHE A 591 -1.24 26.04 27.76
N LEU A 592 -0.26 26.95 27.89
CA LEU A 592 0.53 27.07 29.13
C LEU A 592 -0.30 27.51 30.34
N SER A 593 -1.50 28.08 30.14
CA SER A 593 -2.45 28.35 31.23
C SER A 593 -2.93 27.08 31.95
N SER A 594 -2.75 25.91 31.32
CA SER A 594 -3.09 24.59 31.87
C SER A 594 -2.12 24.09 32.95
N PHE A 595 -1.04 24.84 33.19
CA PHE A 595 -0.04 24.54 34.21
C PHE A 595 -0.04 25.67 35.23
N SER A 596 0.09 25.34 36.51
CA SER A 596 0.33 26.31 37.58
C SER A 596 1.66 27.05 37.38
N VAL A 597 1.85 28.15 38.10
CA VAL A 597 3.10 28.94 38.04
C VAL A 597 4.32 28.07 38.33
N SER A 598 4.27 27.21 39.36
CA SER A 598 5.35 26.29 39.71
C SER A 598 5.59 25.24 38.64
N GLU A 599 4.54 24.64 38.07
CA GLU A 599 4.68 23.66 36.98
C GLU A 599 5.29 24.30 35.73
N ARG A 600 4.93 25.55 35.40
CA ARG A 600 5.53 26.26 34.25
C ARG A 600 7.03 26.52 34.42
N MET A 601 7.55 26.60 35.64
CA MET A 601 9.00 26.75 35.87
C MET A 601 9.77 25.45 35.58
N LEU A 602 9.10 24.30 35.61
CA LEU A 602 9.69 23.00 35.30
C LEU A 602 9.72 22.71 33.80
N LEU A 603 8.95 23.44 32.99
CA LEU A 603 8.92 23.26 31.54
C LEU A 603 10.20 23.85 30.92
N VAL A 604 11.05 22.98 30.39
CA VAL A 604 12.33 23.35 29.79
C VAL A 604 12.14 23.69 28.31
N ASN A 605 12.81 24.75 27.85
CA ASN A 605 12.87 25.08 26.43
C ASN A 605 13.67 24.01 25.67
N TYR A 606 13.09 23.46 24.61
CA TYR A 606 13.74 22.50 23.73
C TYR A 606 14.02 23.17 22.37
N THR A 607 15.30 23.32 22.04
CA THR A 607 15.72 23.83 20.73
C THR A 607 15.89 22.67 19.74
N HIS A 608 15.18 22.71 18.62
CA HIS A 608 15.19 21.63 17.64
C HIS A 608 14.99 22.14 16.20
N LYS A 609 15.22 21.22 15.25
CA LYS A 609 14.93 21.46 13.83
C LYS A 609 13.42 21.36 13.61
N SER A 610 12.85 22.36 12.95
CA SER A 610 11.51 22.34 12.38
C SER A 610 11.66 22.25 10.87
N LEU A 611 11.17 21.17 10.26
CA LEU A 611 11.30 20.97 8.83
C LEU A 611 10.51 22.01 8.03
N VAL A 612 10.99 22.33 6.82
CA VAL A 612 10.42 23.35 5.94
C VAL A 612 10.04 22.75 4.59
N SER A 613 8.93 23.21 4.01
CA SER A 613 8.50 22.80 2.66
C SER A 613 9.35 23.46 1.57
N THR A 614 9.32 22.90 0.36
CA THR A 614 10.08 23.42 -0.80
C THR A 614 9.75 24.87 -1.12
N VAL A 615 8.51 25.29 -0.87
CA VAL A 615 8.01 26.65 -1.12
C VAL A 615 8.66 27.69 -0.20
N ASP A 616 9.13 27.27 0.98
CA ASP A 616 9.76 28.15 1.98
C ASP A 616 11.27 27.91 2.10
N ILE A 617 11.93 27.28 1.11
CA ILE A 617 13.38 27.02 1.13
C ILE A 617 14.21 28.27 1.42
N ASN A 618 13.80 29.43 0.90
CA ASN A 618 14.47 30.72 1.13
C ASN A 618 14.41 31.19 2.58
N LYS A 619 13.58 30.57 3.41
CA LYS A 619 13.45 30.83 4.85
C LYS A 619 14.19 29.79 5.70
N SER A 620 14.83 28.80 5.08
CA SER A 620 15.53 27.73 5.82
C SER A 620 16.84 28.25 6.43
N ASP A 621 17.16 27.76 7.63
CA ASP A 621 18.43 28.01 8.32
C ASP A 621 19.52 27.02 7.86
N GLY A 622 19.14 25.97 7.11
CA GLY A 622 20.04 24.96 6.60
C GLY A 622 19.31 23.78 5.95
N GLY A 623 20.08 22.76 5.59
CA GLY A 623 19.62 21.60 4.81
C GLY A 623 19.96 21.75 3.32
N ILE A 624 19.89 20.64 2.60
CA ILE A 624 20.32 20.56 1.19
C ILE A 624 19.27 19.94 0.27
N ARG A 625 18.16 19.42 0.81
CA ARG A 625 17.09 18.80 0.04
C ARG A 625 15.76 18.76 0.81
N PRO A 626 14.62 18.50 0.15
CA PRO A 626 13.34 18.32 0.83
C PRO A 626 13.30 17.02 1.65
N HIS A 627 12.47 16.99 2.69
CA HIS A 627 12.23 15.76 3.45
C HIS A 627 11.38 14.77 2.64
N LEU A 628 11.80 13.51 2.55
CA LEU A 628 11.08 12.48 1.81
C LEU A 628 9.77 12.11 2.53
N TRP A 629 8.77 11.73 1.76
CA TRP A 629 7.49 11.27 2.32
C TRP A 629 7.50 9.75 2.47
N SER A 630 6.91 9.28 3.57
CA SER A 630 6.58 7.88 3.83
C SER A 630 5.36 7.87 4.73
N ASP A 631 4.47 6.91 4.53
CA ASP A 631 3.35 6.60 5.42
C ASP A 631 3.74 5.69 6.58
N ILE A 632 4.87 4.98 6.47
CA ILE A 632 5.42 4.11 7.52
C ILE A 632 6.13 4.98 8.58
N PRO A 633 5.69 4.96 9.86
CA PRO A 633 6.28 5.78 10.91
C PRO A 633 7.78 5.55 11.13
N GLU A 634 8.26 4.32 11.01
CA GLU A 634 9.67 3.95 11.15
C GLU A 634 10.56 4.64 10.11
N ASP A 635 10.00 4.97 8.95
CA ASP A 635 10.72 5.61 7.85
C ASP A 635 10.69 7.14 7.93
N LEU A 636 10.01 7.74 8.91
CA LEU A 636 9.96 9.20 9.04
C LEU A 636 11.32 9.84 9.31
N ILE A 637 12.26 9.11 9.91
CA ILE A 637 13.61 9.61 10.16
C ILE A 637 14.48 9.66 8.89
N GLN A 638 14.00 9.06 7.79
CA GLN A 638 14.72 9.04 6.52
C GLN A 638 15.10 10.46 6.10
N ASN A 639 16.33 10.64 5.63
CA ASN A 639 16.91 11.91 5.18
C ASN A 639 16.75 13.15 6.08
N TYR A 640 16.27 13.02 7.33
CA TYR A 640 15.99 14.12 8.26
C TYR A 640 17.18 15.07 8.44
N GLN A 641 18.40 14.53 8.53
CA GLN A 641 19.60 15.35 8.72
C GLN A 641 19.91 16.28 7.55
N ASN A 642 19.50 15.89 6.33
CA ASN A 642 19.74 16.63 5.09
C ASN A 642 18.54 17.50 4.69
N ALA A 643 17.39 17.34 5.36
CA ALA A 643 16.16 18.04 5.04
C ALA A 643 16.28 19.54 5.34
N TYR A 644 15.61 20.39 4.55
CA TYR A 644 15.50 21.82 4.87
C TYR A 644 14.80 22.06 6.20
N TYR A 645 15.37 22.93 7.04
CA TYR A 645 14.86 23.20 8.38
C TYR A 645 14.99 24.66 8.78
N GLN A 646 14.24 25.03 9.82
CA GLN A 646 14.43 26.20 10.66
C GLN A 646 14.70 25.77 12.09
N ILE A 647 15.48 26.54 12.84
CA ILE A 647 15.68 26.35 14.27
C ILE A 647 14.54 27.04 15.01
N VAL A 648 13.90 26.29 15.91
CA VAL A 648 12.86 26.78 16.82
C VAL A 648 13.18 26.36 18.25
N SER A 649 12.67 27.11 19.22
CA SER A 649 12.78 26.78 20.65
C SER A 649 11.39 26.82 21.27
N ASP A 650 10.95 25.66 21.77
CA ASP A 650 9.57 25.44 22.24
C ASP A 650 9.58 24.86 23.66
N ARG A 651 8.63 25.29 24.51
CA ARG A 651 8.35 24.63 25.80
C ARG A 651 7.42 23.44 25.62
N VAL A 652 6.51 23.56 24.65
CA VAL A 652 5.55 22.55 24.26
C VAL A 652 5.53 22.48 22.74
N TRP A 653 5.73 21.29 22.17
CA TRP A 653 5.77 21.09 20.72
C TRP A 653 4.90 19.91 20.29
N LEU A 654 4.74 19.72 18.98
CA LEU A 654 4.19 18.50 18.41
C LEU A 654 5.31 17.56 17.96
N PRO A 655 5.16 16.23 18.11
CA PRO A 655 6.17 15.26 17.72
C PRO A 655 6.68 15.50 16.30
N ASP A 656 8.00 15.46 16.13
CA ASP A 656 8.67 15.42 14.83
C ASP A 656 9.19 14.00 14.52
N ALA A 657 9.93 13.84 13.43
CA ALA A 657 10.50 12.54 13.05
C ALA A 657 11.41 11.91 14.12
N VAL A 658 12.17 12.72 14.85
CA VAL A 658 13.08 12.24 15.91
C VAL A 658 12.27 11.75 17.10
N ASP A 659 11.23 12.49 17.48
CA ASP A 659 10.35 12.07 18.57
C ASP A 659 9.61 10.77 18.22
N ILE A 660 9.07 10.65 17.01
CA ILE A 660 8.41 9.42 16.56
C ILE A 660 9.35 8.23 16.58
N GLU A 661 10.59 8.38 16.12
CA GLU A 661 11.60 7.31 16.18
C GLU A 661 11.86 6.86 17.63
N GLN A 662 11.97 7.80 18.58
CA GLN A 662 12.17 7.51 20.01
C GLN A 662 10.95 6.84 20.66
N ILE A 663 9.74 7.26 20.29
CA ILE A 663 8.48 6.69 20.78
C ILE A 663 8.34 5.23 20.33
N ILE A 664 8.67 4.93 19.07
CA ILE A 664 8.66 3.56 18.53
C ILE A 664 9.70 2.68 19.24
N LYS A 665 10.94 3.19 19.41
CA LYS A 665 12.02 2.49 20.14
C LYS A 665 11.63 2.19 21.60
N SER A 666 10.77 3.03 22.19
CA SER A 666 10.24 2.85 23.55
C SER A 666 9.01 1.93 23.63
N HIS A 667 8.56 1.39 22.49
CA HIS A 667 7.37 0.54 22.39
C HIS A 667 6.07 1.21 22.81
N ILE A 668 6.00 2.54 22.73
CA ILE A 668 4.79 3.30 23.00
C ILE A 668 3.88 3.28 21.77
N SER A 669 2.58 3.11 21.98
CA SER A 669 1.62 3.14 20.87
C SER A 669 1.51 4.53 20.27
N LEU A 670 1.63 4.58 18.94
CA LEU A 670 1.33 5.77 18.14
C LEU A 670 -0.16 6.01 18.00
N ARG A 671 -1.01 5.00 18.22
CA ARG A 671 -2.47 5.15 18.15
C ARG A 671 -2.96 5.80 19.43
N LYS A 672 -3.62 6.95 19.30
CA LYS A 672 -4.09 7.77 20.42
C LYS A 672 -5.61 7.84 20.42
N LYS A 673 -6.19 7.83 21.61
CA LYS A 673 -7.63 8.02 21.80
C LYS A 673 -7.90 9.44 22.26
N ASP A 674 -9.07 9.95 21.92
CA ASP A 674 -9.58 11.21 22.48
C ASP A 674 -10.27 10.99 23.83
N ILE A 675 -10.80 12.08 24.39
CA ILE A 675 -11.53 12.09 25.66
C ILE A 675 -12.80 11.22 25.66
N TYR A 676 -13.29 10.83 24.48
CA TYR A 676 -14.44 9.94 24.30
C TYR A 676 -14.03 8.49 24.08
N ASN A 677 -12.75 8.14 24.31
CA ASN A 677 -12.19 6.80 24.12
C ASN A 677 -12.26 6.31 22.65
N VAL A 678 -12.30 7.25 21.69
CA VAL A 678 -12.31 6.97 20.25
C VAL A 678 -10.92 7.25 19.68
N TYR A 679 -10.38 6.32 18.89
CA TYR A 679 -9.11 6.56 18.19
C TYR A 679 -9.24 7.80 17.30
N THR A 680 -8.30 8.74 17.44
CA THR A 680 -8.32 10.03 16.76
C THR A 680 -6.93 10.34 16.22
N GLY A 681 -6.84 10.69 14.94
CA GLY A 681 -5.58 11.12 14.34
C GLY A 681 -5.11 12.47 14.88
N TYR A 682 -3.81 12.73 14.88
CA TYR A 682 -3.21 13.94 15.46
C TYR A 682 -2.04 14.48 14.65
N TRP A 683 -1.86 15.80 14.72
CA TRP A 683 -0.83 16.51 13.98
C TRP A 683 0.59 16.16 14.42
N LEU A 684 1.50 16.12 13.45
CA LEU A 684 2.94 16.24 13.66
C LEU A 684 3.37 17.68 13.38
N SER A 685 4.56 18.09 13.86
CA SER A 685 5.17 19.39 13.51
C SER A 685 5.81 19.40 12.11
N MET A 686 5.55 18.39 11.28
CA MET A 686 6.22 18.17 10.00
C MET A 686 5.36 18.59 8.81
N PRO A 687 5.88 19.41 7.88
CA PRO A 687 5.18 19.69 6.63
C PRO A 687 5.19 18.49 5.67
N TYR A 688 4.21 18.43 4.79
CA TYR A 688 4.35 17.69 3.54
C TYR A 688 5.19 18.53 2.57
N ALA A 689 6.39 18.05 2.26
CA ALA A 689 7.46 18.92 1.74
C ALA A 689 7.12 19.59 0.40
N THR A 690 6.32 18.94 -0.44
CA THR A 690 5.91 19.43 -1.77
C THR A 690 4.65 20.29 -1.76
N SER A 691 3.99 20.44 -0.60
CA SER A 691 2.80 21.28 -0.45
C SER A 691 3.12 22.51 0.41
N PRO A 692 2.52 23.69 0.14
CA PRO A 692 2.63 24.88 0.99
C PRO A 692 1.65 24.88 2.19
N SER A 693 0.67 23.97 2.21
CA SER A 693 -0.49 24.01 3.11
C SER A 693 -0.74 22.70 3.86
N MET A 694 -0.24 21.57 3.36
CA MET A 694 -0.45 20.27 4.01
C MET A 694 0.61 19.97 5.07
N VAL A 695 0.14 19.47 6.21
CA VAL A 695 0.91 19.05 7.38
C VAL A 695 0.74 17.55 7.57
N ARG A 696 1.79 16.87 8.03
CA ARG A 696 1.73 15.44 8.32
C ARG A 696 0.98 15.17 9.63
N PHE A 697 0.30 14.05 9.70
CA PHE A 697 -0.42 13.62 10.89
C PHE A 697 -0.37 12.10 11.01
N ILE A 698 -0.48 11.58 12.23
CA ILE A 698 -0.67 10.15 12.48
C ILE A 698 -2.18 9.88 12.53
N ASP A 699 -2.69 8.97 11.70
CA ASP A 699 -4.12 8.61 11.69
C ASP A 699 -4.42 7.51 12.74
N THR A 700 -5.69 7.16 12.84
CA THR A 700 -6.27 6.18 13.76
C THR A 700 -5.71 4.76 13.64
N ASP A 701 -5.07 4.44 12.52
CA ASP A 701 -4.38 3.17 12.26
C ASP A 701 -2.88 3.22 12.61
N GLY A 702 -2.36 4.39 12.98
CA GLY A 702 -0.96 4.60 13.37
C GLY A 702 -0.02 4.93 12.20
N PHE A 703 -0.52 5.05 10.96
CA PHE A 703 0.28 5.47 9.80
C PHE A 703 0.31 6.98 9.65
N VAL A 704 1.27 7.45 8.87
CA VAL A 704 1.46 8.86 8.58
C VAL A 704 0.78 9.25 7.28
N TYR A 705 -0.06 10.26 7.37
CA TYR A 705 -0.74 10.87 6.23
C TYR A 705 -0.48 12.37 6.23
N HIS A 706 -1.11 13.09 5.32
CA HIS A 706 -1.03 14.54 5.27
C HIS A 706 -2.42 15.16 5.06
N LYS A 707 -2.66 16.32 5.65
CA LYS A 707 -3.93 17.05 5.53
C LYS A 707 -3.67 18.55 5.53
N ASP A 708 -4.54 19.31 4.87
CA ASP A 708 -4.51 20.77 4.87
C ASP A 708 -4.52 21.34 6.30
N ALA A 709 -3.64 22.30 6.58
CA ALA A 709 -3.41 22.87 7.91
C ALA A 709 -4.64 23.49 8.57
N ILE A 710 -5.64 23.90 7.78
CA ILE A 710 -6.92 24.43 8.26
C ILE A 710 -7.85 23.37 8.88
N ASN A 711 -7.57 22.07 8.68
CA ASN A 711 -8.45 21.02 9.15
C ASN A 711 -8.58 21.03 10.69
N LYS A 712 -9.83 21.11 11.18
CA LYS A 712 -10.14 21.22 12.63
C LYS A 712 -10.37 19.88 13.32
N ASN A 713 -10.41 18.78 12.57
CA ASN A 713 -10.82 17.46 13.08
C ASN A 713 -9.66 16.63 13.63
N LEU A 714 -8.42 17.11 13.49
CA LEU A 714 -7.22 16.44 13.97
C LEU A 714 -6.86 16.87 15.39
N GLY A 715 -6.41 15.89 16.15
CA GLY A 715 -6.05 15.98 17.56
C GLY A 715 -4.70 16.64 17.80
N ILE A 716 -4.52 17.11 19.05
CA ILE A 716 -3.26 17.63 19.58
C ILE A 716 -2.71 16.62 20.59
N VAL A 717 -1.51 16.12 20.31
CA VAL A 717 -0.73 15.24 21.18
C VAL A 717 0.61 15.93 21.43
N PRO A 718 0.69 16.82 22.42
CA PRO A 718 1.90 17.59 22.65
C PRO A 718 3.00 16.76 23.30
N CYS A 719 4.23 17.23 23.12
CA CYS A 719 5.41 16.81 23.86
C CYS A 719 5.89 17.93 24.78
N ILE A 720 6.49 17.56 25.91
CA ILE A 720 7.14 18.46 26.86
C ILE A 720 8.48 17.90 27.32
N TYR A 721 9.31 18.78 27.84
CA TYR A 721 10.59 18.45 28.43
C TYR A 721 10.64 18.89 29.90
N LEU A 722 11.04 17.97 30.76
CA LEU A 722 11.13 18.17 32.21
C LEU A 722 12.54 17.77 32.70
N PRO A 723 13.09 18.41 33.75
CA PRO A 723 14.33 17.97 34.38
C PRO A 723 14.25 16.53 34.91
N SER A 724 15.35 15.80 34.82
CA SER A 724 15.43 14.40 35.28
C SER A 724 15.49 14.25 36.81
N ASP A 725 15.88 15.30 37.52
CA ASP A 725 16.01 15.38 38.99
C ASP A 725 14.72 15.86 39.69
N ILE A 726 13.61 15.93 38.94
CA ILE A 726 12.29 16.30 39.47
C ILE A 726 11.86 15.41 40.64
N LYS A 727 11.24 16.04 41.64
CA LYS A 727 10.81 15.34 42.85
C LYS A 727 9.48 14.63 42.63
N ILE A 728 9.49 13.32 42.85
CA ILE A 728 8.28 12.49 42.90
C ILE A 728 7.59 12.69 44.26
N ILE A 729 6.34 13.12 44.24
CA ILE A 729 5.52 13.32 45.45
C ILE A 729 4.78 12.04 45.83
N SER A 730 4.23 11.35 44.83
CA SER A 730 3.43 10.13 45.00
C SER A 730 3.29 9.37 43.68
N GLY A 731 2.75 8.15 43.74
CA GLY A 731 2.60 7.26 42.58
C GLY A 731 3.79 6.32 42.40
N ASN A 732 3.63 5.34 41.51
CA ASN A 732 4.65 4.33 41.19
C ASN A 732 4.96 4.24 39.69
N GLY A 733 4.46 5.20 38.90
CA GLY A 733 4.69 5.30 37.46
C GLY A 733 3.83 4.39 36.60
N THR A 734 2.90 3.62 37.17
CA THR A 734 1.94 2.81 36.39
C THR A 734 0.77 3.65 35.89
N TYR A 735 0.05 3.17 34.87
CA TYR A 735 -1.12 3.87 34.32
C TYR A 735 -2.18 4.20 35.39
N ASN A 736 -2.45 3.27 36.32
CA ASN A 736 -3.43 3.45 37.38
C ASN A 736 -2.90 4.33 38.54
N HIS A 737 -1.58 4.38 38.74
CA HIS A 737 -0.93 5.14 39.81
C HIS A 737 0.25 5.96 39.24
N PRO A 738 -0.03 6.95 38.37
CA PRO A 738 1.00 7.73 37.72
C PRO A 738 1.77 8.57 38.74
N PHE A 739 3.03 8.88 38.45
CA PHE A 739 3.80 9.79 39.26
C PHE A 739 3.16 11.18 39.28
N ILE A 740 3.09 11.77 40.47
CA ILE A 740 2.80 13.20 40.64
C ILE A 740 4.12 13.89 40.97
N VAL A 741 4.47 14.90 40.19
CA VAL A 741 5.78 15.57 40.25
C VAL A 741 5.65 17.05 40.60
N LYS A 742 6.70 17.61 41.22
CA LYS A 742 6.80 19.04 41.57
C LYS A 742 8.23 19.56 41.40
#